data_AF-A0A9D7CXY1-F1
#
_entry.id   AF-A0A9D7CXY1-F1
#
_cell.length_a   1.000
_cell.length_b   1.000
_cell.length_c   1.000
_cell.angle_alpha   90.00
_cell.angle_beta   90.00
_cell.angle_gamma   90.00
#
_symmetry.space_group_name_H-M   'P 1'
#
loop_
_entity.id
_entity.type
_entity.pdbx_description
1 polymer ?
#
loop_
_entity_poly.entity_id
_entity_poly.type
_entity_poly.pdbx_seq_one_letter_code
_entity_poly.pdbx_strand_id
1 'polypeptide(L)'
;MNSVWLERGIRLAALAAVGGVVSVLTIACGSTGEPGAQPGEPQEAGTAPGEDAQPTADGSVPFEAGPFLDAGPCIPKPVDCTDKCGPVRDPCSGEVKMCGGCPTGQVCDLQAHTCGVPKVKCEDFGAECGQIKTSCGEYKFCGSCPAGKECNPDTNKCQPAQTVTCQDLGYECGVAWLGSGSPTAKTNCGTCQDPARPRCNGAFNVCEPVCVPGVTGPKTNAEKKAFCDAAKASRGIQCGTISDGCGGTVDCSAPPITGFTCPSGQGCGVRGVANRCEPFPTPPECEALGKNCGEIVSVCTGTKIKCGTCNTAGGEVCNDNGVCGPPCTAKSCTAALPAGQECGSPPDGCKGTLDCKCGAGKVCQNNKCCQPKTCQQILAGSTNTCGRNLDNGCGGTVDCACPGGATQTCLDSGGAAVSNNEQGTCCVRKTCADYPGQCGTGLSDGCGGLVASTGGRPAGECGCANGQTCIAGTPPAGTTPPPGTAGVCCTETNCNAAPGECNKTVTSVCTGAPTTCSNCPPGQTVCNGNSCCAPITCGNQCNVTLDNCGTPLLCGDCAFGTCTGNVCVCTPLTCGDYPPGTCGNNLPNGCGGTISCGTPKTCADFPTACGRQDDQCGGLTARCNPCPGNQVCLAGGGCCSPKTCGDFPNQCGNNLDNGCGGTIDCNCGSGGLPSGICVGNPGSCCAEGTCTSPAGKCNQTQPSVCGQGPVSCASGCTSGQVCVGTNCCTPKLNCAAAGANGTAGAPCGQVSNGCGTNFNCGCNFTATNQLTCGGGGTANVCGCKPKACTDFPGFVGTRSDLCGGTITCSG
;
A
#
# COMPACT_ATOMS: atom_id res chain seq x y z
N MET A 1 -4.35 -36.42 22.61
CA MET A 1 -4.18 -36.96 23.97
C MET A 1 -4.37 -35.82 24.95
N ASN A 2 -5.26 -36.03 25.92
CA ASN A 2 -5.64 -35.18 27.07
C ASN A 2 -6.47 -33.90 26.86
N SER A 3 -7.74 -34.07 27.22
CA SER A 3 -8.85 -33.18 27.58
C SER A 3 -8.48 -32.13 28.67
N VAL A 4 -9.15 -30.98 28.84
CA VAL A 4 -10.43 -30.81 29.57
C VAL A 4 -10.90 -29.33 29.57
N TRP A 5 -12.19 -29.12 29.18
CA TRP A 5 -13.25 -28.20 29.67
C TRP A 5 -13.14 -26.66 29.65
N LEU A 6 -14.14 -25.97 29.07
CA LEU A 6 -15.38 -25.56 29.77
C LEU A 6 -16.50 -25.10 28.80
N GLU A 7 -17.72 -25.57 29.07
CA GLU A 7 -18.98 -25.32 28.37
C GLU A 7 -19.64 -23.98 28.75
N ARG A 8 -20.55 -23.49 27.89
CA ARG A 8 -21.99 -23.31 28.23
C ARG A 8 -22.81 -22.94 26.99
N GLY A 9 -23.75 -23.81 26.65
CA GLY A 9 -24.86 -23.55 25.72
C GLY A 9 -26.17 -23.25 26.44
N ILE A 10 -27.27 -23.35 25.66
CA ILE A 10 -28.73 -23.36 25.97
C ILE A 10 -29.45 -22.14 25.34
N ARG A 11 -30.56 -22.23 24.58
CA ARG A 11 -31.36 -23.32 23.96
C ARG A 11 -32.33 -22.68 22.94
N LEU A 12 -32.73 -23.48 21.94
CA LEU A 12 -33.90 -23.32 21.07
C LEU A 12 -35.23 -23.61 21.80
N ALA A 13 -36.31 -22.95 21.37
CA ALA A 13 -37.72 -23.40 21.29
C ALA A 13 -38.46 -22.42 20.35
N ALA A 14 -39.06 -22.74 19.19
CA ALA A 14 -40.12 -23.69 18.79
C ALA A 14 -41.57 -23.15 18.95
N LEU A 15 -42.25 -22.97 17.80
CA LEU A 15 -43.72 -22.91 17.51
C LEU A 15 -44.54 -21.75 18.17
N ALA A 16 -45.66 -21.22 17.65
CA ALA A 16 -46.68 -21.67 16.70
C ALA A 16 -47.39 -20.47 16.02
N ALA A 17 -48.08 -20.76 14.91
CA ALA A 17 -48.93 -19.88 14.11
C ALA A 17 -50.31 -19.60 14.74
N VAL A 18 -50.89 -18.42 14.44
CA VAL A 18 -52.35 -18.21 14.26
C VAL A 18 -52.55 -17.04 13.28
N GLY A 19 -53.43 -17.24 12.29
CA GLY A 19 -53.79 -16.24 11.28
C GLY A 19 -54.89 -15.26 11.73
N GLY A 20 -55.13 -14.24 10.90
CA GLY A 20 -56.25 -13.31 11.06
C GLY A 20 -56.22 -12.21 9.99
N VAL A 21 -56.98 -12.41 8.92
CA VAL A 21 -57.31 -11.44 7.88
C VAL A 21 -58.54 -10.65 8.34
N VAL A 22 -58.50 -9.31 8.37
CA VAL A 22 -59.66 -8.42 8.09
C VAL A 22 -59.13 -7.06 7.59
N SER A 23 -59.61 -6.64 6.42
CA SER A 23 -59.40 -5.32 5.80
C SER A 23 -60.43 -4.28 6.25
N VAL A 24 -60.14 -3.03 5.87
CA VAL A 24 -61.02 -1.85 5.69
C VAL A 24 -61.11 -0.91 6.90
N LEU A 25 -60.49 0.28 6.77
CA LEU A 25 -61.24 1.55 6.76
C LEU A 25 -60.39 2.72 6.22
N THR A 26 -60.91 3.35 5.18
CA THR A 26 -60.54 4.63 4.60
C THR A 26 -60.98 5.80 5.48
N ILE A 27 -60.14 6.84 5.63
CA ILE A 27 -60.59 8.21 5.95
C ILE A 27 -59.85 9.18 5.04
N ALA A 28 -60.64 9.92 4.26
CA ALA A 28 -60.24 11.05 3.44
C ALA A 28 -60.39 12.36 4.24
N CYS A 29 -59.65 13.40 3.83
CA CYS A 29 -60.10 14.78 3.95
C CYS A 29 -59.56 15.58 2.75
N GLY A 30 -60.46 16.22 1.99
CA GLY A 30 -60.18 17.16 0.90
C GLY A 30 -59.67 18.50 1.42
N SER A 31 -59.53 19.60 0.66
CA SER A 31 -59.92 20.03 -0.69
C SER A 31 -59.29 21.43 -0.89
N THR A 32 -58.89 21.85 -2.10
CA THR A 32 -59.41 22.97 -2.94
C THR A 32 -58.19 23.74 -3.48
N GLY A 33 -58.08 24.37 -4.66
CA GLY A 33 -58.95 24.62 -5.82
C GLY A 33 -58.10 25.36 -6.89
N GLU A 34 -58.58 25.41 -8.13
CA GLU A 34 -57.97 26.15 -9.27
C GLU A 34 -58.24 27.68 -9.16
N PRO A 35 -57.61 28.56 -9.98
CA PRO A 35 -58.03 28.75 -11.39
C PRO A 35 -56.89 29.05 -12.40
N GLY A 36 -57.17 28.84 -13.68
CA GLY A 36 -56.24 28.99 -14.81
C GLY A 36 -56.10 30.38 -15.44
N ALA A 37 -55.21 30.46 -16.44
CA ALA A 37 -55.17 31.50 -17.48
C ALA A 37 -54.35 31.02 -18.71
N GLN A 38 -54.92 31.20 -19.90
CA GLN A 38 -54.30 31.27 -21.24
C GLN A 38 -54.55 32.71 -21.76
N PRO A 39 -54.07 33.17 -22.94
CA PRO A 39 -52.86 32.87 -23.74
C PRO A 39 -52.11 34.17 -24.16
N GLY A 40 -50.96 34.06 -24.84
CA GLY A 40 -50.35 35.21 -25.53
C GLY A 40 -49.05 34.89 -26.27
N GLU A 41 -49.13 34.72 -27.59
CA GLU A 41 -48.01 34.80 -28.53
C GLU A 41 -47.48 36.25 -28.64
N PRO A 42 -46.23 36.44 -29.13
CA PRO A 42 -46.11 36.83 -30.54
C PRO A 42 -44.97 36.14 -31.33
N GLN A 43 -45.15 36.17 -32.64
CA GLN A 43 -44.26 35.71 -33.72
C GLN A 43 -43.05 36.64 -33.97
N GLU A 44 -42.19 36.14 -34.88
CA GLU A 44 -41.09 36.76 -35.64
C GLU A 44 -39.69 36.73 -34.98
N ALA A 45 -38.57 36.61 -35.68
CA ALA A 45 -38.21 36.16 -37.03
C ALA A 45 -36.66 36.20 -37.12
N GLY A 46 -36.04 35.26 -37.85
CA GLY A 46 -34.86 35.57 -38.67
C GLY A 46 -33.45 35.58 -38.04
N THR A 47 -32.56 34.90 -38.77
CA THR A 47 -31.12 35.18 -39.01
C THR A 47 -30.05 34.54 -38.12
N ALA A 48 -29.33 33.57 -38.71
CA ALA A 48 -27.96 33.18 -38.37
C ALA A 48 -26.96 34.28 -38.78
N PRO A 49 -25.81 34.43 -38.10
CA PRO A 49 -24.57 33.70 -38.45
C PRO A 49 -23.87 33.14 -37.18
N GLY A 50 -23.15 32.02 -37.20
CA GLY A 50 -21.85 31.84 -37.83
C GLY A 50 -20.73 32.37 -36.93
N GLU A 51 -20.13 31.52 -36.08
CA GLU A 51 -18.69 31.47 -35.71
C GLU A 51 -18.40 30.52 -34.51
N ASP A 52 -17.39 29.67 -34.71
CA ASP A 52 -16.46 29.01 -33.78
C ASP A 52 -16.95 28.26 -32.53
N ALA A 53 -17.08 26.93 -32.66
CA ALA A 53 -17.09 26.00 -31.53
C ALA A 53 -15.79 25.18 -31.46
N GLN A 54 -14.95 25.56 -30.51
CA GLN A 54 -13.86 24.78 -29.94
C GLN A 54 -14.40 23.46 -29.34
N PRO A 55 -13.80 22.27 -29.60
CA PRO A 55 -14.33 21.03 -29.05
C PRO A 55 -13.92 20.89 -27.58
N THR A 56 -14.91 20.93 -26.68
CA THR A 56 -14.78 20.42 -25.32
C THR A 56 -14.86 18.90 -25.32
N ALA A 57 -13.99 18.28 -24.53
CA ALA A 57 -13.87 16.85 -24.33
C ALA A 57 -15.13 16.23 -23.71
N ASP A 58 -15.75 15.27 -24.40
CA ASP A 58 -15.97 13.91 -23.92
C ASP A 58 -16.53 13.08 -25.10
N GLY A 59 -15.72 12.13 -25.58
CA GLY A 59 -16.11 11.22 -26.66
C GLY A 59 -16.95 10.08 -26.11
N SER A 60 -18.24 10.29 -25.98
CA SER A 60 -19.23 9.21 -25.91
C SER A 60 -19.88 9.06 -27.29
N VAL A 61 -19.85 7.84 -27.81
CA VAL A 61 -20.39 7.44 -29.11
C VAL A 61 -21.89 7.78 -29.23
N PRO A 62 -22.38 8.19 -30.41
CA PRO A 62 -23.83 8.33 -30.62
C PRO A 62 -24.42 6.93 -30.78
N PHE A 63 -25.22 6.48 -29.81
CA PHE A 63 -26.06 5.31 -30.00
C PHE A 63 -27.22 5.68 -30.94
N GLU A 64 -27.33 4.93 -32.02
CA GLU A 64 -28.47 4.89 -32.94
C GLU A 64 -29.79 4.78 -32.15
N ALA A 65 -30.67 5.73 -32.40
CA ALA A 65 -32.02 5.76 -31.84
C ALA A 65 -32.88 4.66 -32.48
N GLY A 66 -33.11 3.57 -31.75
CA GLY A 66 -34.30 2.73 -31.91
C GLY A 66 -35.57 3.49 -31.51
N PRO A 67 -36.76 3.05 -31.96
CA PRO A 67 -37.86 3.94 -32.35
C PRO A 67 -38.42 4.71 -31.16
N PHE A 68 -38.29 6.04 -31.20
CA PHE A 68 -38.98 6.95 -30.30
C PHE A 68 -40.48 6.88 -30.56
N LEU A 69 -41.18 6.10 -29.75
CA LEU A 69 -42.57 6.36 -29.42
C LEU A 69 -42.59 7.40 -28.29
N ASP A 70 -43.11 8.58 -28.62
CA ASP A 70 -43.60 9.62 -27.72
C ASP A 70 -42.58 10.32 -26.79
N ALA A 71 -41.93 11.37 -27.32
CA ALA A 71 -41.22 12.34 -26.51
C ALA A 71 -42.18 13.41 -25.97
N GLY A 72 -42.80 13.13 -24.82
CA GLY A 72 -43.18 14.20 -23.89
C GLY A 72 -41.93 14.91 -23.33
N PRO A 73 -42.08 16.05 -22.63
CA PRO A 73 -40.94 16.74 -22.02
C PRO A 73 -40.22 15.79 -21.04
N CYS A 74 -38.93 15.57 -21.28
CA CYS A 74 -38.08 14.75 -20.41
C CYS A 74 -37.99 15.43 -19.04
N ILE A 75 -38.63 14.86 -18.02
CA ILE A 75 -38.58 15.38 -16.65
C ILE A 75 -37.40 14.71 -15.95
N PRO A 76 -36.36 15.46 -15.54
CA PRO A 76 -35.27 14.94 -14.71
C PRO A 76 -35.84 14.25 -13.47
N LYS A 77 -35.43 13.01 -13.22
CA LYS A 77 -35.77 12.30 -11.99
C LYS A 77 -34.50 12.06 -11.18
N PRO A 78 -34.53 12.16 -9.85
CA PRO A 78 -33.40 11.76 -9.04
C PRO A 78 -33.01 10.31 -9.37
N VAL A 79 -31.74 10.05 -9.60
CA VAL A 79 -31.24 8.69 -9.89
C VAL A 79 -31.53 7.78 -8.68
N ASP A 80 -32.41 6.80 -8.89
CA ASP A 80 -32.74 5.77 -7.92
C ASP A 80 -31.73 4.63 -8.01
N CYS A 81 -31.10 4.33 -6.88
CA CYS A 81 -30.07 3.29 -6.77
C CYS A 81 -30.62 1.96 -6.24
N THR A 82 -31.94 1.85 -6.06
CA THR A 82 -32.58 0.60 -5.61
C THR A 82 -32.29 -0.51 -6.62
N ASP A 83 -31.68 -1.59 -6.15
CA ASP A 83 -31.23 -2.75 -6.96
C ASP A 83 -30.29 -2.40 -8.13
N LYS A 84 -29.62 -1.24 -8.06
CA LYS A 84 -28.65 -0.79 -9.06
C LYS A 84 -27.22 -0.82 -8.55
N CYS A 85 -26.27 -0.94 -9.48
CA CYS A 85 -24.84 -0.88 -9.19
C CYS A 85 -24.09 0.00 -10.20
N GLY A 86 -22.91 0.47 -9.81
CA GLY A 86 -22.05 1.30 -10.64
C GLY A 86 -22.57 2.73 -10.87
N PRO A 87 -21.98 3.46 -11.83
CA PRO A 87 -22.41 4.81 -12.21
C PRO A 87 -23.70 4.74 -13.03
N VAL A 88 -24.82 5.20 -12.48
CA VAL A 88 -26.10 5.26 -13.17
C VAL A 88 -26.35 6.70 -13.64
N ARG A 89 -26.63 6.88 -14.93
CA ARG A 89 -26.90 8.19 -15.55
C ARG A 89 -28.40 8.42 -15.72
N ASP A 90 -28.90 9.57 -15.30
CA ASP A 90 -30.23 10.05 -15.72
C ASP A 90 -30.14 10.49 -17.20
N PRO A 91 -30.94 9.89 -18.10
CA PRO A 91 -30.88 10.18 -19.53
C PRO A 91 -31.44 11.57 -19.91
N CYS A 92 -32.24 12.20 -19.06
CA CYS A 92 -32.80 13.55 -19.25
C CYS A 92 -31.85 14.66 -18.79
N SER A 93 -31.28 14.55 -17.58
CA SER A 93 -30.39 15.58 -17.00
C SER A 93 -28.91 15.34 -17.28
N GLY A 94 -28.54 14.10 -17.61
CA GLY A 94 -27.16 13.67 -17.71
C GLY A 94 -26.45 13.53 -16.36
N GLU A 95 -27.16 13.67 -15.24
CA GLU A 95 -26.60 13.50 -13.91
C GLU A 95 -26.20 12.04 -13.67
N VAL A 96 -24.99 11.80 -13.17
CA VAL A 96 -24.46 10.46 -12.88
C VAL A 96 -24.36 10.27 -11.38
N LYS A 97 -24.96 9.21 -10.86
CA LYS A 97 -24.90 8.84 -9.44
C LYS A 97 -24.26 7.47 -9.26
N MET A 98 -23.33 7.37 -8.31
CA MET A 98 -22.72 6.10 -7.94
C MET A 98 -23.67 5.32 -7.03
N CYS A 99 -24.19 4.19 -7.53
CA CYS A 99 -25.11 3.31 -6.79
C CYS A 99 -24.40 2.20 -5.99
N GLY A 100 -23.08 2.18 -6.01
CA GLY A 100 -22.26 1.27 -5.21
C GLY A 100 -21.91 -0.04 -5.92
N GLY A 101 -21.17 -0.90 -5.21
CA GLY A 101 -20.73 -2.20 -5.71
C GLY A 101 -21.72 -3.32 -5.47
N CYS A 102 -21.41 -4.50 -6.01
CA CYS A 102 -22.25 -5.69 -5.85
C CYS A 102 -21.92 -6.50 -4.58
N PRO A 103 -22.87 -7.32 -4.10
CA PRO A 103 -22.62 -8.28 -3.04
C PRO A 103 -21.46 -9.23 -3.36
N THR A 104 -20.85 -9.82 -2.33
CA THR A 104 -19.70 -10.73 -2.47
C THR A 104 -19.96 -11.83 -3.50
N GLY A 105 -19.02 -11.99 -4.44
CA GLY A 105 -19.09 -13.01 -5.50
C GLY A 105 -19.86 -12.58 -6.75
N GLN A 106 -20.41 -11.37 -6.79
CA GLN A 106 -21.09 -10.82 -7.97
C GLN A 106 -20.32 -9.65 -8.58
N VAL A 107 -20.55 -9.42 -9.87
CA VAL A 107 -20.03 -8.27 -10.62
C VAL A 107 -21.17 -7.40 -11.11
N CYS A 108 -20.89 -6.10 -11.24
CA CYS A 108 -21.85 -5.17 -11.79
C CYS A 108 -21.84 -5.23 -13.31
N ASP A 109 -22.99 -5.53 -13.91
CA ASP A 109 -23.19 -5.27 -15.33
C ASP A 109 -23.35 -3.75 -15.51
N LEU A 110 -22.32 -3.08 -16.04
CA LEU A 110 -22.32 -1.62 -16.23
C LEU A 110 -23.35 -1.13 -17.27
N GLN A 111 -23.89 -2.03 -18.10
CA GLN A 111 -24.91 -1.69 -19.09
C GLN A 111 -26.31 -1.80 -18.49
N ALA A 112 -26.58 -2.87 -17.74
CA ALA A 112 -27.87 -3.09 -17.09
C ALA A 112 -27.99 -2.41 -15.71
N HIS A 113 -26.84 -2.02 -15.15
CA HIS A 113 -26.65 -1.57 -13.77
C HIS A 113 -27.19 -2.58 -12.74
N THR A 114 -27.01 -3.88 -12.98
CA THR A 114 -27.51 -4.93 -12.10
C THR A 114 -26.40 -5.89 -11.69
N CYS A 115 -26.48 -6.40 -10.46
CA CYS A 115 -25.52 -7.37 -9.95
C CYS A 115 -25.84 -8.78 -10.45
N GLY A 116 -24.80 -9.48 -10.92
CA GLY A 116 -24.94 -10.83 -11.46
C GLY A 116 -23.68 -11.68 -11.27
N VAL A 117 -23.80 -12.95 -11.61
CA VAL A 117 -22.66 -13.88 -11.61
C VAL A 117 -21.68 -13.47 -12.73
N PRO A 118 -20.35 -13.51 -12.50
CA PRO A 118 -19.37 -13.23 -13.53
C PRO A 118 -19.58 -14.05 -14.81
N LYS A 119 -19.75 -13.35 -15.93
CA LYS A 119 -19.79 -13.92 -17.28
C LYS A 119 -18.39 -13.86 -17.89
N VAL A 120 -17.77 -15.02 -18.03
CA VAL A 120 -16.34 -15.16 -18.45
C VAL A 120 -16.17 -16.08 -19.66
N LYS A 121 -17.26 -16.63 -20.19
CA LYS A 121 -17.27 -17.49 -21.37
C LYS A 121 -18.17 -16.91 -22.45
N CYS A 122 -17.91 -17.32 -23.68
CA CYS A 122 -18.66 -16.87 -24.86
C CYS A 122 -20.13 -17.27 -24.80
N GLU A 123 -20.41 -18.47 -24.25
CA GLU A 123 -21.77 -18.97 -24.06
C GLU A 123 -22.59 -18.06 -23.14
N ASP A 124 -21.98 -17.44 -22.12
CA ASP A 124 -22.65 -16.57 -21.15
C ASP A 124 -23.22 -15.28 -21.79
N PHE A 125 -22.64 -14.87 -22.91
CA PHE A 125 -23.07 -13.73 -23.73
C PHE A 125 -23.83 -14.15 -24.98
N GLY A 126 -24.03 -15.46 -25.19
CA GLY A 126 -24.60 -16.00 -26.42
C GLY A 126 -23.73 -15.70 -27.66
N ALA A 127 -22.44 -15.42 -27.51
CA ALA A 127 -21.53 -15.08 -28.60
C ALA A 127 -21.06 -16.33 -29.35
N GLU A 128 -21.19 -16.33 -30.68
CA GLU A 128 -20.76 -17.41 -31.57
C GLU A 128 -19.45 -17.09 -32.31
N CYS A 129 -19.17 -15.80 -32.52
CA CYS A 129 -17.92 -15.35 -33.10
C CYS A 129 -17.54 -13.93 -32.60
N GLY A 130 -16.33 -13.49 -32.94
CA GLY A 130 -15.82 -12.16 -32.59
C GLY A 130 -15.19 -12.09 -31.21
N GLN A 131 -14.78 -10.89 -30.81
CA GLN A 131 -14.29 -10.62 -29.45
C GLN A 131 -15.45 -10.11 -28.59
N ILE A 132 -15.57 -10.66 -27.39
CA ILE A 132 -16.45 -10.13 -26.34
C ILE A 132 -15.61 -9.53 -25.23
N LYS A 133 -16.16 -8.53 -24.54
CA LYS A 133 -15.65 -8.07 -23.27
C LYS A 133 -16.39 -8.82 -22.17
N THR A 134 -15.67 -9.63 -21.40
CA THR A 134 -16.23 -10.32 -20.22
C THR A 134 -16.72 -9.30 -19.21
N SER A 135 -17.60 -9.71 -18.28
CA SER A 135 -18.06 -8.82 -17.20
C SER A 135 -16.94 -8.40 -16.24
N CYS A 136 -15.76 -9.01 -16.40
CA CYS A 136 -14.53 -8.75 -15.65
C CYS A 136 -13.56 -7.83 -16.43
N GLY A 137 -13.94 -7.40 -17.63
CA GLY A 137 -13.17 -6.48 -18.46
C GLY A 137 -12.11 -7.10 -19.36
N GLU A 138 -11.87 -8.40 -19.30
CA GLU A 138 -10.99 -9.09 -20.26
C GLU A 138 -11.67 -9.29 -21.62
N TYR A 139 -10.91 -9.13 -22.69
CA TYR A 139 -11.35 -9.49 -24.05
C TYR A 139 -11.13 -10.97 -24.31
N LYS A 140 -12.18 -11.65 -24.75
CA LYS A 140 -12.15 -13.07 -25.11
C LYS A 140 -12.60 -13.26 -26.54
N PHE A 141 -11.81 -14.00 -27.31
CA PHE A 141 -12.17 -14.35 -28.69
C PHE A 141 -13.03 -15.61 -28.71
N CYS A 142 -14.25 -15.49 -29.23
CA CYS A 142 -15.25 -16.56 -29.29
C CYS A 142 -15.19 -17.42 -30.55
N GLY A 143 -14.24 -17.13 -31.44
CA GLY A 143 -14.05 -17.85 -32.69
C GLY A 143 -14.38 -17.00 -33.92
N SER A 144 -14.11 -17.56 -35.10
CA SER A 144 -14.47 -16.98 -36.39
C SER A 144 -15.72 -17.65 -36.93
N CYS A 145 -16.53 -16.90 -37.67
CA CYS A 145 -17.71 -17.47 -38.29
C CYS A 145 -17.32 -18.34 -39.51
N PRO A 146 -18.13 -19.34 -39.90
CA PRO A 146 -17.87 -20.20 -41.06
C PRO A 146 -17.78 -19.43 -42.39
N ALA A 147 -17.26 -20.08 -43.43
CA ALA A 147 -17.15 -19.48 -44.77
C ALA A 147 -18.52 -18.96 -45.29
N GLY A 148 -18.52 -17.76 -45.87
CA GLY A 148 -19.73 -17.07 -46.34
C GLY A 148 -20.52 -16.33 -45.26
N LYS A 149 -20.05 -16.35 -44.00
CA LYS A 149 -20.62 -15.59 -42.89
C LYS A 149 -19.62 -14.59 -42.31
N GLU A 150 -20.14 -13.52 -41.74
CA GLU A 150 -19.38 -12.52 -40.98
C GLU A 150 -19.88 -12.45 -39.54
N CYS A 151 -19.02 -11.93 -38.66
CA CYS A 151 -19.41 -11.70 -37.28
C CYS A 151 -20.13 -10.36 -37.24
N ASN A 152 -21.40 -10.35 -36.86
CA ASN A 152 -22.03 -9.11 -36.46
C ASN A 152 -21.32 -8.60 -35.19
N PRO A 153 -20.67 -7.42 -35.19
CA PRO A 153 -19.93 -6.94 -34.03
C PRO A 153 -20.84 -6.52 -32.87
N ASP A 154 -22.11 -6.20 -33.13
CA ASP A 154 -23.07 -5.77 -32.12
C ASP A 154 -23.74 -6.95 -31.41
N THR A 155 -23.99 -8.03 -32.15
CA THR A 155 -24.69 -9.21 -31.59
C THR A 155 -23.77 -10.41 -31.35
N ASN A 156 -22.51 -10.35 -31.81
CA ASN A 156 -21.54 -11.46 -31.79
C ASN A 156 -22.09 -12.77 -32.41
N LYS A 157 -22.99 -12.65 -33.41
CA LYS A 157 -23.62 -13.78 -34.12
C LYS A 157 -23.07 -13.91 -35.54
N CYS A 158 -23.00 -15.15 -36.03
CA CYS A 158 -22.65 -15.42 -37.42
C CYS A 158 -23.81 -15.07 -38.36
N GLN A 159 -23.69 -13.96 -39.10
CA GLN A 159 -24.69 -13.55 -40.10
C GLN A 159 -24.16 -13.75 -41.53
N PRO A 160 -25.00 -13.77 -42.57
CA PRO A 160 -24.54 -13.75 -43.96
C PRO A 160 -23.60 -12.57 -44.19
N ALA A 161 -22.42 -12.83 -44.78
CA ALA A 161 -21.46 -11.78 -45.04
C ALA A 161 -22.03 -10.75 -46.00
N GLN A 162 -21.93 -9.46 -45.65
CA GLN A 162 -22.13 -8.41 -46.63
C GLN A 162 -21.01 -8.49 -47.66
N THR A 163 -21.31 -8.20 -48.92
CA THR A 163 -20.26 -8.18 -49.96
C THR A 163 -19.51 -6.87 -49.84
N VAL A 164 -18.52 -6.86 -48.96
CA VAL A 164 -17.58 -5.74 -48.80
C VAL A 164 -16.51 -5.86 -49.88
N THR A 165 -16.29 -4.80 -50.64
CA THR A 165 -15.22 -4.71 -51.63
C THR A 165 -14.01 -3.99 -51.07
N CYS A 166 -12.86 -4.11 -51.74
CA CYS A 166 -11.68 -3.32 -51.39
C CYS A 166 -11.95 -1.81 -51.44
N GLN A 167 -12.82 -1.36 -52.36
CA GLN A 167 -13.16 0.05 -52.51
C GLN A 167 -13.98 0.59 -51.33
N ASP A 168 -14.87 -0.23 -50.76
CA ASP A 168 -15.68 0.13 -49.59
C ASP A 168 -14.83 0.36 -48.33
N LEU A 169 -13.69 -0.35 -48.24
CA LEU A 169 -12.71 -0.17 -47.16
C LEU A 169 -11.62 0.87 -47.47
N GLY A 170 -11.71 1.53 -48.64
CA GLY A 170 -10.70 2.50 -49.09
C GLY A 170 -9.34 1.89 -49.43
N TYR A 171 -9.27 0.58 -49.69
CA TYR A 171 -8.05 -0.11 -50.09
C TYR A 171 -7.81 0.09 -51.59
N GLU A 172 -6.68 0.70 -51.92
CA GLU A 172 -6.25 0.99 -53.29
C GLU A 172 -5.38 -0.12 -53.88
N CYS A 173 -4.80 -0.98 -53.04
CA CYS A 173 -3.90 -2.07 -53.46
C CYS A 173 -3.69 -3.11 -52.36
N GLY A 174 -3.00 -4.21 -52.68
CA GLY A 174 -2.49 -5.16 -51.68
C GLY A 174 -3.42 -6.34 -51.40
N VAL A 175 -3.13 -7.09 -50.34
CA VAL A 175 -3.96 -8.24 -49.91
C VAL A 175 -4.54 -7.94 -48.55
N ALA A 176 -5.86 -7.83 -48.49
CA ALA A 176 -6.57 -7.44 -47.28
C ALA A 176 -7.65 -8.46 -46.93
N TRP A 177 -7.98 -8.53 -45.63
CA TRP A 177 -9.16 -9.26 -45.19
C TRP A 177 -10.34 -8.28 -45.18
N LEU A 178 -11.41 -8.60 -45.89
CA LEU A 178 -12.55 -7.69 -46.09
C LEU A 178 -13.61 -7.79 -44.99
N GLY A 179 -13.30 -8.40 -43.85
CA GLY A 179 -14.22 -8.52 -42.71
C GLY A 179 -15.10 -9.77 -42.70
N SER A 180 -15.15 -10.54 -43.80
CA SER A 180 -15.94 -11.77 -43.89
C SER A 180 -15.11 -13.05 -43.70
N GLY A 181 -15.63 -14.03 -42.97
CA GLY A 181 -14.98 -15.32 -42.74
C GLY A 181 -13.70 -15.26 -41.89
N SER A 182 -12.85 -16.28 -42.01
CA SER A 182 -11.58 -16.35 -41.29
C SER A 182 -10.64 -15.19 -41.68
N PRO A 183 -9.83 -14.62 -40.76
CA PRO A 183 -8.79 -13.63 -41.07
C PRO A 183 -7.76 -14.09 -42.12
N THR A 184 -7.71 -15.40 -42.42
CA THR A 184 -6.90 -16.01 -43.47
C THR A 184 -7.51 -15.92 -44.87
N ALA A 185 -8.80 -15.60 -45.00
CA ALA A 185 -9.48 -15.37 -46.28
C ALA A 185 -9.12 -13.98 -46.83
N LYS A 186 -7.94 -13.86 -47.43
CA LYS A 186 -7.45 -12.60 -48.02
C LYS A 186 -8.02 -12.39 -49.42
N THR A 187 -8.47 -11.17 -49.70
CA THR A 187 -8.84 -10.70 -51.03
C THR A 187 -7.70 -9.83 -51.57
N ASN A 188 -7.36 -10.02 -52.84
CA ASN A 188 -6.40 -9.17 -53.53
C ASN A 188 -7.11 -7.92 -54.06
N CYS A 189 -6.74 -6.76 -53.50
CA CYS A 189 -7.25 -5.44 -53.86
C CYS A 189 -6.55 -4.80 -55.05
N GLY A 190 -5.72 -5.57 -55.76
CA GLY A 190 -5.04 -5.15 -56.96
C GLY A 190 -3.69 -4.49 -56.69
N THR A 191 -3.11 -3.95 -57.76
CA THR A 191 -1.86 -3.19 -57.73
C THR A 191 -2.12 -1.73 -58.08
N CYS A 192 -1.26 -0.84 -57.60
CA CYS A 192 -1.35 0.58 -57.89
C CYS A 192 -1.24 0.87 -59.38
N GLN A 193 -2.30 1.44 -59.95
CA GLN A 193 -2.38 1.79 -61.37
C GLN A 193 -1.97 3.23 -61.65
N ASP A 194 -2.00 4.10 -60.63
CA ASP A 194 -1.57 5.50 -60.75
C ASP A 194 -0.04 5.57 -60.90
N PRO A 195 0.48 6.07 -62.04
CA PRO A 195 1.92 6.22 -62.26
C PRO A 195 2.58 7.18 -61.26
N ALA A 196 1.82 8.11 -60.66
CA ALA A 196 2.32 9.00 -59.63
C ALA A 196 2.43 8.31 -58.26
N ARG A 197 1.70 7.20 -58.04
CA ARG A 197 1.62 6.44 -56.79
C ARG A 197 1.80 4.92 -57.00
N PRO A 198 2.86 4.43 -57.67
CA PRO A 198 2.89 3.04 -58.13
C PRO A 198 3.28 2.03 -57.04
N ARG A 199 3.58 2.46 -55.80
CA ARG A 199 4.01 1.55 -54.72
C ARG A 199 2.86 1.27 -53.78
N CYS A 200 2.56 -0.01 -53.56
CA CYS A 200 1.57 -0.38 -52.56
C CYS A 200 2.17 -0.39 -51.16
N ASN A 201 1.59 0.37 -50.24
CA ASN A 201 1.86 0.21 -48.82
C ASN A 201 1.03 -0.96 -48.29
N GLY A 202 1.65 -2.13 -48.12
CA GLY A 202 0.93 -3.34 -47.71
C GLY A 202 0.38 -3.31 -46.28
N ALA A 203 0.82 -2.38 -45.42
CA ALA A 203 0.30 -2.23 -44.07
C ALA A 203 -0.99 -1.41 -44.02
N PHE A 204 -1.09 -0.40 -44.90
CA PHE A 204 -2.25 0.50 -44.96
C PHE A 204 -3.16 0.22 -46.18
N ASN A 205 -2.73 -0.62 -47.13
CA ASN A 205 -3.40 -0.91 -48.41
C ASN A 205 -3.67 0.35 -49.26
N VAL A 206 -2.78 1.34 -49.18
CA VAL A 206 -2.86 2.61 -49.91
C VAL A 206 -1.70 2.70 -50.88
N CYS A 207 -1.95 3.26 -52.07
CA CYS A 207 -0.92 3.52 -53.07
C CYS A 207 -0.12 4.77 -52.72
N GLU A 208 1.19 4.69 -52.87
CA GLU A 208 2.11 5.74 -52.45
C GLU A 208 3.10 6.06 -53.57
N PRO A 209 3.56 7.33 -53.63
CA PRO A 209 4.51 7.76 -54.65
C PRO A 209 5.81 6.98 -54.62
N VAL A 210 6.49 6.96 -55.78
CA VAL A 210 7.89 6.54 -55.81
C VAL A 210 8.70 7.57 -55.06
N CYS A 211 9.25 7.14 -53.93
CA CYS A 211 10.44 7.72 -53.34
C CYS A 211 11.41 8.19 -54.44
N VAL A 212 11.60 9.50 -54.61
CA VAL A 212 12.56 10.06 -55.59
C VAL A 212 13.91 9.35 -55.42
N PRO A 213 14.66 9.02 -56.49
CA PRO A 213 15.96 8.37 -56.35
C PRO A 213 16.87 9.17 -55.39
N GLY A 214 17.21 8.56 -54.24
CA GLY A 214 17.95 9.20 -53.15
C GLY A 214 17.14 9.49 -51.88
N VAL A 215 15.81 9.55 -51.95
CA VAL A 215 14.90 9.68 -50.80
C VAL A 215 14.32 8.32 -50.47
N THR A 216 15.10 7.41 -49.92
CA THR A 216 14.49 6.22 -49.31
C THR A 216 13.77 6.62 -48.03
N GLY A 217 12.61 6.01 -47.72
CA GLY A 217 11.97 6.15 -46.42
C GLY A 217 12.99 6.05 -45.28
N PRO A 218 12.77 6.72 -44.15
CA PRO A 218 13.80 6.98 -43.15
C PRO A 218 14.50 5.68 -42.70
N LYS A 219 15.80 5.57 -42.98
CA LYS A 219 16.59 4.34 -42.79
C LYS A 219 17.28 4.33 -41.44
N THR A 220 17.80 5.48 -41.03
CA THR A 220 18.49 5.66 -39.76
C THR A 220 17.52 6.06 -38.66
N ASN A 221 17.90 5.83 -37.41
CA ASN A 221 17.08 6.24 -36.25
C ASN A 221 16.90 7.76 -36.18
N ALA A 222 17.88 8.54 -36.65
CA ALA A 222 17.79 10.00 -36.71
C ALA A 222 16.75 10.46 -37.75
N GLU A 223 16.75 9.87 -38.95
CA GLU A 223 15.76 10.15 -39.99
C GLU A 223 14.35 9.72 -39.55
N LYS A 224 14.22 8.54 -38.90
CA LYS A 224 12.92 8.06 -38.40
C LYS A 224 12.38 8.99 -37.31
N LYS A 225 13.26 9.45 -36.41
CA LYS A 225 12.88 10.43 -35.38
C LYS A 225 12.44 11.75 -35.99
N ALA A 226 13.19 12.31 -36.95
CA ALA A 226 12.82 13.55 -37.62
C ALA A 226 11.48 13.43 -38.37
N PHE A 227 11.23 12.27 -38.97
CA PHE A 227 9.96 11.95 -39.61
C PHE A 227 8.80 11.91 -38.61
N CYS A 228 8.98 11.23 -37.48
CA CYS A 228 7.99 11.20 -36.40
C CYS A 228 7.75 12.61 -35.81
N ASP A 229 8.80 13.42 -35.59
CA ASP A 229 8.68 14.80 -35.12
C ASP A 229 7.87 15.69 -36.07
N ALA A 230 8.09 15.55 -37.39
CA ALA A 230 7.31 16.26 -38.41
C ALA A 230 5.85 15.79 -38.43
N ALA A 231 5.61 14.49 -38.29
CA ALA A 231 4.26 13.94 -38.20
C ALA A 231 3.54 14.35 -36.91
N LYS A 232 4.28 14.53 -35.80
CA LYS A 232 3.75 15.10 -34.55
C LYS A 232 3.31 16.55 -34.74
N ALA A 233 4.11 17.36 -35.41
CA ALA A 233 3.78 18.75 -35.66
C ALA A 233 2.57 18.92 -36.61
N SER A 234 2.47 18.07 -37.64
CA SER A 234 1.45 18.20 -38.70
C SER A 234 0.15 17.45 -38.43
N ARG A 235 0.22 16.27 -37.79
CA ARG A 235 -0.91 15.35 -37.59
C ARG A 235 -1.16 15.03 -36.12
N GLY A 236 -0.32 15.53 -35.22
CA GLY A 236 -0.42 15.33 -33.78
C GLY A 236 -0.12 13.90 -33.30
N ILE A 237 0.57 13.08 -34.10
CA ILE A 237 0.90 11.72 -33.65
C ILE A 237 1.75 11.74 -32.36
N GLN A 238 1.43 10.85 -31.43
CA GLN A 238 2.09 10.75 -30.12
C GLN A 238 2.75 9.38 -29.90
N CYS A 239 2.39 8.37 -30.68
CA CYS A 239 2.87 7.00 -30.54
C CYS A 239 2.54 6.14 -31.78
N GLY A 240 3.03 4.90 -31.81
CA GLY A 240 2.64 3.86 -32.76
C GLY A 240 3.28 3.96 -34.14
N THR A 241 2.76 3.17 -35.07
CA THR A 241 3.29 3.03 -36.44
C THR A 241 2.56 3.94 -37.42
N ILE A 242 3.29 4.63 -38.28
CA ILE A 242 2.78 5.48 -39.35
C ILE A 242 3.36 5.07 -40.71
N SER A 243 2.68 5.43 -41.80
CA SER A 243 3.25 5.24 -43.15
C SER A 243 4.48 6.13 -43.34
N ASP A 244 5.50 5.62 -44.04
CA ASP A 244 6.66 6.40 -44.49
C ASP A 244 6.42 7.20 -45.78
N GLY A 245 5.23 7.10 -46.37
CA GLY A 245 4.86 7.76 -47.64
C GLY A 245 5.54 7.18 -48.88
N CYS A 246 6.19 6.03 -48.72
CA CYS A 246 7.18 5.46 -49.62
C CYS A 246 6.95 3.95 -49.86
N GLY A 247 5.78 3.44 -49.46
CA GLY A 247 5.36 2.04 -49.49
C GLY A 247 5.71 1.25 -48.22
N GLY A 248 6.28 1.88 -47.20
CA GLY A 248 6.74 1.26 -45.95
C GLY A 248 6.13 1.91 -44.69
N THR A 249 6.67 1.57 -43.53
CA THR A 249 6.16 2.04 -42.23
C THR A 249 7.28 2.44 -41.28
N VAL A 250 7.03 3.43 -40.43
CA VAL A 250 7.89 3.85 -39.31
C VAL A 250 7.16 3.63 -38.01
N ASP A 251 7.73 2.83 -37.10
CA ASP A 251 7.27 2.74 -35.71
C ASP A 251 7.92 3.86 -34.90
N CYS A 252 7.13 4.86 -34.54
CA CYS A 252 7.61 6.00 -33.75
C CYS A 252 7.81 5.64 -32.28
N SER A 253 7.23 4.55 -31.79
CA SER A 253 7.35 4.11 -30.40
C SER A 253 8.48 3.09 -30.19
N ALA A 254 9.09 2.57 -31.25
CA ALA A 254 10.20 1.63 -31.16
C ALA A 254 11.49 2.32 -30.68
N PRO A 255 12.19 1.75 -29.67
CA PRO A 255 13.54 2.21 -29.32
C PRO A 255 14.48 2.11 -30.53
N PRO A 256 15.38 3.10 -30.74
CA PRO A 256 15.75 4.19 -29.83
C PRO A 256 15.03 5.52 -30.10
N ILE A 257 13.88 5.54 -30.78
CA ILE A 257 13.14 6.77 -31.03
C ILE A 257 12.50 7.26 -29.72
N THR A 258 12.86 8.47 -29.30
CA THR A 258 12.39 9.08 -28.04
C THR A 258 11.40 10.21 -28.30
N GLY A 259 10.50 10.48 -27.33
CA GLY A 259 9.48 11.54 -27.42
C GLY A 259 8.12 11.10 -27.97
N PHE A 260 7.96 9.80 -28.22
CA PHE A 260 6.79 9.13 -28.80
C PHE A 260 6.33 7.92 -27.97
N THR A 261 6.46 8.06 -26.65
CA THR A 261 6.02 7.07 -25.65
C THR A 261 4.88 7.67 -24.87
N CYS A 262 3.82 6.90 -24.65
CA CYS A 262 2.70 7.38 -23.88
C CYS A 262 3.08 7.56 -22.40
N PRO A 263 2.62 8.65 -21.76
CA PRO A 263 2.77 8.85 -20.33
C PRO A 263 2.26 7.65 -19.52
N SER A 264 2.73 7.52 -18.27
CA SER A 264 2.23 6.50 -17.36
C SER A 264 0.70 6.62 -17.21
N GLY A 265 0.00 5.48 -17.29
CA GLY A 265 -1.47 5.43 -17.27
C GLY A 265 -2.13 5.64 -18.64
N GLN A 266 -1.36 5.79 -19.73
CA GLN A 266 -1.87 5.92 -21.10
C GLN A 266 -1.31 4.83 -22.02
N GLY A 267 -2.10 4.43 -23.01
CA GLY A 267 -1.71 3.51 -24.08
C GLY A 267 -1.88 4.14 -25.46
N CYS A 268 -1.22 3.55 -26.47
CA CYS A 268 -1.31 4.06 -27.84
C CYS A 268 -2.59 3.57 -28.54
N GLY A 269 -3.47 4.50 -28.91
CA GLY A 269 -4.73 4.24 -29.63
C GLY A 269 -5.72 3.37 -28.87
N VAL A 270 -5.63 3.34 -27.54
CA VAL A 270 -6.41 2.43 -26.69
C VAL A 270 -7.90 2.77 -26.61
N ARG A 271 -8.33 3.95 -27.07
CA ARG A 271 -9.74 4.34 -27.22
C ARG A 271 -10.15 4.53 -28.68
N GLY A 272 -9.38 3.99 -29.61
CA GLY A 272 -9.73 3.92 -31.04
C GLY A 272 -9.18 5.05 -31.91
N VAL A 273 -8.51 6.06 -31.33
CA VAL A 273 -7.83 7.09 -32.13
C VAL A 273 -6.38 6.66 -32.38
N ALA A 274 -6.13 6.13 -33.58
CA ALA A 274 -4.80 5.66 -33.96
C ALA A 274 -3.70 6.71 -33.71
N ASN A 275 -2.55 6.23 -33.25
CA ASN A 275 -1.35 7.03 -33.00
C ASN A 275 -1.49 8.14 -31.93
N ARG A 276 -2.54 8.13 -31.11
CA ARG A 276 -2.72 9.06 -29.97
C ARG A 276 -2.52 8.35 -28.64
N CYS A 277 -1.95 9.06 -27.67
CA CYS A 277 -1.83 8.56 -26.31
C CYS A 277 -3.11 8.89 -25.56
N GLU A 278 -3.80 7.85 -25.12
CA GLU A 278 -5.09 7.95 -24.47
C GLU A 278 -5.03 7.22 -23.12
N PRO A 279 -5.70 7.72 -22.07
CA PRO A 279 -5.80 6.99 -20.80
C PRO A 279 -6.26 5.56 -21.03
N PHE A 280 -5.63 4.61 -20.34
CA PHE A 280 -6.16 3.26 -20.30
C PHE A 280 -7.60 3.34 -19.79
N PRO A 281 -8.56 2.67 -20.43
CA PRO A 281 -9.92 2.62 -19.91
C PRO A 281 -9.89 2.04 -18.50
N THR A 282 -10.59 2.70 -17.56
CA THR A 282 -10.75 2.19 -16.20
C THR A 282 -11.32 0.77 -16.29
N PRO A 283 -10.74 -0.22 -15.59
CA PRO A 283 -11.28 -1.57 -15.58
C PRO A 283 -12.76 -1.55 -15.13
N PRO A 284 -13.66 -2.32 -15.74
CA PRO A 284 -15.10 -2.29 -15.41
C PRO A 284 -15.39 -2.53 -13.93
N GLU A 285 -14.64 -3.40 -13.27
CA GLU A 285 -14.78 -3.67 -11.84
C GLU A 285 -14.39 -2.45 -10.98
N CYS A 286 -13.45 -1.64 -11.45
CA CYS A 286 -13.08 -0.38 -10.81
C CYS A 286 -14.15 0.69 -11.04
N GLU A 287 -14.65 0.80 -12.26
CA GLU A 287 -15.72 1.73 -12.63
C GLU A 287 -17.02 1.43 -11.86
N ALA A 288 -17.37 0.15 -11.72
CA ALA A 288 -18.50 -0.31 -10.91
C ALA A 288 -18.38 0.11 -9.43
N LEU A 289 -17.16 0.26 -8.93
CA LEU A 289 -16.87 0.72 -7.57
C LEU A 289 -16.64 2.24 -7.49
N GLY A 290 -16.76 2.95 -8.61
CA GLY A 290 -16.46 4.39 -8.71
C GLY A 290 -15.00 4.73 -8.45
N LYS A 291 -14.07 3.81 -8.71
CA LYS A 291 -12.63 3.98 -8.49
C LYS A 291 -11.91 4.28 -9.80
N ASN A 292 -11.09 5.34 -9.82
CA ASN A 292 -10.21 5.68 -10.95
C ASN A 292 -8.72 5.57 -10.60
N CYS A 293 -8.39 5.12 -9.38
CA CYS A 293 -7.03 4.85 -8.94
C CYS A 293 -6.95 3.79 -7.85
N GLY A 294 -5.73 3.32 -7.57
CA GLY A 294 -5.47 2.32 -6.52
C GLY A 294 -5.66 0.89 -7.02
N GLU A 295 -5.81 -0.05 -6.08
CA GLU A 295 -5.96 -1.47 -6.36
C GLU A 295 -7.28 -2.01 -5.78
N ILE A 296 -7.95 -2.86 -6.54
CA ILE A 296 -9.04 -3.71 -6.06
C ILE A 296 -8.64 -5.18 -6.21
N VAL A 297 -9.27 -6.07 -5.46
CA VAL A 297 -9.17 -7.51 -5.71
C VAL A 297 -10.32 -7.89 -6.61
N SER A 298 -10.01 -8.49 -7.76
CA SER A 298 -11.02 -8.92 -8.71
C SER A 298 -11.92 -9.97 -8.09
N VAL A 299 -13.23 -9.81 -8.29
CA VAL A 299 -14.20 -10.85 -7.91
C VAL A 299 -14.08 -12.06 -8.85
N CYS A 300 -13.60 -11.86 -10.07
CA CYS A 300 -13.51 -12.88 -11.10
C CYS A 300 -12.26 -13.75 -11.00
N THR A 301 -11.10 -13.13 -10.81
CA THR A 301 -9.80 -13.81 -10.84
C THR A 301 -9.17 -13.97 -9.46
N GLY A 302 -9.65 -13.25 -8.45
CA GLY A 302 -9.02 -13.16 -7.13
C GLY A 302 -7.67 -12.41 -7.16
N THR A 303 -7.26 -11.86 -8.30
CA THR A 303 -6.01 -11.12 -8.46
C THR A 303 -6.22 -9.62 -8.27
N LYS A 304 -5.14 -8.89 -7.97
CA LYS A 304 -5.19 -7.43 -7.84
C LYS A 304 -5.31 -6.77 -9.22
N ILE A 305 -6.33 -5.93 -9.40
CA ILE A 305 -6.53 -5.06 -10.56
C ILE A 305 -6.16 -3.63 -10.17
N LYS A 306 -5.35 -2.97 -11.00
CA LYS A 306 -5.04 -1.53 -10.85
C LYS A 306 -6.12 -0.70 -11.53
N CYS A 307 -6.80 0.15 -10.77
CA CYS A 307 -7.91 0.98 -11.25
C CYS A 307 -7.48 2.24 -12.00
N GLY A 308 -6.19 2.57 -11.96
CA GLY A 308 -5.60 3.74 -12.61
C GLY A 308 -4.54 4.39 -11.73
N THR A 309 -3.99 5.50 -12.22
CA THR A 309 -2.99 6.32 -11.54
C THR A 309 -3.40 7.79 -11.60
N CYS A 310 -3.23 8.52 -10.50
CA CYS A 310 -3.60 9.94 -10.44
C CYS A 310 -2.61 10.85 -11.16
N ASN A 311 -3.08 12.02 -11.59
CA ASN A 311 -2.23 13.01 -12.23
C ASN A 311 -1.32 13.68 -11.19
N THR A 312 -0.12 13.12 -11.02
CA THR A 312 0.88 13.65 -10.09
C THR A 312 1.41 15.03 -10.50
N ALA A 313 1.35 15.40 -11.78
CA ALA A 313 1.72 16.73 -12.25
C ALA A 313 0.74 17.81 -11.78
N GLY A 314 -0.52 17.44 -11.50
CA GLY A 314 -1.53 18.28 -10.86
C GLY A 314 -1.53 18.22 -9.33
N GLY A 315 -0.60 17.45 -8.73
CA GLY A 315 -0.55 17.22 -7.29
C GLY A 315 -1.62 16.26 -6.76
N GLU A 316 -2.33 15.53 -7.62
CA GLU A 316 -3.37 14.60 -7.17
C GLU A 316 -2.76 13.36 -6.52
N VAL A 317 -3.44 12.88 -5.48
CA VAL A 317 -3.15 11.60 -4.82
C VAL A 317 -4.38 10.70 -4.88
N CYS A 318 -4.14 9.39 -4.86
CA CYS A 318 -5.23 8.43 -4.77
C CYS A 318 -5.74 8.41 -3.33
N ASN A 319 -6.97 8.90 -3.11
CA ASN A 319 -7.57 8.85 -1.79
C ASN A 319 -8.03 7.42 -1.45
N ASP A 320 -8.40 7.19 -0.20
CA ASP A 320 -8.85 5.87 0.26
C ASP A 320 -10.12 5.35 -0.42
N ASN A 321 -10.94 6.26 -0.96
CA ASN A 321 -12.10 5.89 -1.75
C ASN A 321 -11.71 5.38 -3.15
N GLY A 322 -10.42 5.40 -3.51
CA GLY A 322 -9.91 5.00 -4.81
C GLY A 322 -10.20 6.04 -5.89
N VAL A 323 -10.35 7.30 -5.50
CA VAL A 323 -10.62 8.43 -6.40
C VAL A 323 -9.45 9.41 -6.34
N CYS A 324 -8.99 9.86 -7.49
CA CYS A 324 -7.98 10.92 -7.58
C CYS A 324 -8.55 12.26 -7.13
N GLY A 325 -7.77 12.96 -6.32
CA GLY A 325 -8.07 14.31 -5.89
C GLY A 325 -6.86 14.97 -5.24
N PRO A 326 -6.96 16.25 -4.85
CA PRO A 326 -5.89 16.91 -4.13
C PRO A 326 -5.55 16.17 -2.81
N PRO A 327 -4.32 16.32 -2.29
CA PRO A 327 -3.94 15.71 -1.03
C PRO A 327 -4.88 16.17 0.08
N CYS A 328 -5.31 15.22 0.90
CA CYS A 328 -6.21 15.51 2.00
C CYS A 328 -5.58 16.58 2.90
N THR A 329 -6.26 17.72 3.04
CA THR A 329 -5.81 18.78 3.93
C THR A 329 -6.48 18.58 5.28
N ALA A 330 -5.68 18.25 6.29
CA ALA A 330 -6.15 18.06 7.66
C ALA A 330 -6.92 19.30 8.14
N LYS A 331 -8.06 19.08 8.82
CA LYS A 331 -8.81 20.15 9.47
C LYS A 331 -7.95 20.83 10.54
N SER A 332 -8.19 22.11 10.80
CA SER A 332 -7.62 22.77 11.99
C SER A 332 -8.37 22.31 13.24
N CYS A 333 -7.74 22.44 14.42
CA CYS A 333 -8.40 22.18 15.69
C CYS A 333 -9.71 22.97 15.86
N THR A 334 -9.75 24.21 15.36
CA THR A 334 -10.95 25.06 15.40
C THR A 334 -12.10 24.51 14.55
N ALA A 335 -11.79 23.85 13.43
CA ALA A 335 -12.79 23.26 12.53
C ALA A 335 -13.15 21.81 12.89
N ALA A 336 -12.31 21.11 13.64
CA ALA A 336 -12.48 19.71 14.01
C ALA A 336 -13.17 19.53 15.37
N LEU A 337 -13.01 20.48 16.30
CA LEU A 337 -13.67 20.41 17.61
C LEU A 337 -15.16 20.77 17.51
N PRO A 338 -16.07 19.99 18.11
CA PRO A 338 -17.48 20.34 18.25
C PRO A 338 -17.69 21.68 18.97
N ALA A 339 -18.79 22.36 18.65
CA ALA A 339 -19.16 23.60 19.32
C ALA A 339 -19.20 23.43 20.85
N GLY A 340 -18.45 24.27 21.56
CA GLY A 340 -18.33 24.24 23.02
C GLY A 340 -17.11 23.49 23.58
N GLN A 341 -16.36 22.77 22.74
CA GLN A 341 -15.08 22.14 23.13
C GLN A 341 -13.89 23.06 22.86
N GLU A 342 -12.88 23.02 23.72
CA GLU A 342 -11.68 23.86 23.65
C GLU A 342 -10.39 23.06 23.44
N CYS A 343 -10.44 21.75 23.70
CA CYS A 343 -9.32 20.84 23.61
C CYS A 343 -9.81 19.40 23.44
N GLY A 344 -8.95 18.51 22.95
CA GLY A 344 -9.26 17.10 22.76
C GLY A 344 -8.52 16.48 21.58
N SER A 345 -8.93 15.27 21.19
CA SER A 345 -8.30 14.54 20.09
C SER A 345 -9.29 14.19 18.97
N PRO A 346 -9.88 15.19 18.28
CA PRO A 346 -10.82 14.92 17.20
C PRO A 346 -10.11 14.34 15.97
N PRO A 347 -10.83 13.59 15.12
CA PRO A 347 -10.31 13.19 13.82
C PRO A 347 -9.96 14.42 12.98
N ASP A 348 -8.83 14.35 12.27
CA ASP A 348 -8.38 15.44 11.39
C ASP A 348 -9.15 15.52 10.05
N GLY A 349 -10.05 14.58 9.80
CA GLY A 349 -10.78 14.44 8.53
C GLY A 349 -10.01 13.71 7.42
N CYS A 350 -8.78 13.29 7.70
CA CYS A 350 -7.83 12.61 6.82
C CYS A 350 -7.32 11.27 7.42
N LYS A 351 -8.11 10.65 8.31
CA LYS A 351 -7.79 9.44 9.08
C LYS A 351 -6.66 9.59 10.11
N GLY A 352 -6.10 10.78 10.28
CA GLY A 352 -5.27 11.13 11.41
C GLY A 352 -6.11 11.66 12.59
N THR A 353 -5.43 11.92 13.70
CA THR A 353 -6.02 12.52 14.89
C THR A 353 -5.29 13.81 15.19
N LEU A 354 -6.02 14.90 15.42
CA LEU A 354 -5.43 16.15 15.88
C LEU A 354 -5.18 16.07 17.39
N ASP A 355 -4.07 16.62 17.86
CA ASP A 355 -3.84 16.84 19.30
C ASP A 355 -4.11 18.31 19.62
N CYS A 356 -5.38 18.62 19.92
CA CYS A 356 -5.83 19.98 20.20
C CYS A 356 -5.60 20.31 21.67
N LYS A 357 -4.43 20.90 21.95
CA LYS A 357 -4.00 21.28 23.29
C LYS A 357 -4.59 22.60 23.73
N CYS A 358 -4.72 22.74 25.06
CA CYS A 358 -4.96 24.03 25.68
C CYS A 358 -3.72 24.94 25.57
N GLY A 359 -3.95 26.25 25.66
CA GLY A 359 -2.86 27.23 25.78
C GLY A 359 -1.97 26.97 27.01
N ALA A 360 -0.80 27.62 27.04
CA ALA A 360 0.24 27.38 28.05
C ALA A 360 -0.31 27.36 29.50
N GLY A 361 0.06 26.33 30.26
CA GLY A 361 -0.29 26.17 31.68
C GLY A 361 -1.71 25.66 31.97
N LYS A 362 -2.52 25.37 30.96
CA LYS A 362 -3.87 24.78 31.12
C LYS A 362 -3.85 23.30 30.76
N VAL A 363 -4.70 22.52 31.43
CA VAL A 363 -4.88 21.09 31.17
C VAL A 363 -6.25 20.85 30.54
N CYS A 364 -6.33 19.87 29.65
CA CYS A 364 -7.60 19.49 29.04
C CYS A 364 -8.37 18.56 29.98
N GLN A 365 -9.52 18.99 30.45
CA GLN A 365 -10.39 18.19 31.30
C GLN A 365 -11.83 18.26 30.78
N ASN A 366 -12.45 17.10 30.53
CA ASN A 366 -13.81 17.04 29.96
C ASN A 366 -13.99 17.91 28.70
N ASN A 367 -12.98 17.94 27.82
CA ASN A 367 -12.94 18.75 26.58
C ASN A 367 -12.98 20.28 26.79
N LYS A 368 -12.70 20.74 28.02
CA LYS A 368 -12.58 22.14 28.43
C LYS A 368 -11.17 22.43 28.93
N CYS A 369 -10.67 23.63 28.68
CA CYS A 369 -9.37 24.02 29.18
C CYS A 369 -9.45 24.54 30.61
N CYS A 370 -8.95 23.74 31.54
CA CYS A 370 -8.93 24.03 32.96
C CYS A 370 -7.57 24.60 33.38
N GLN A 371 -7.57 25.67 34.17
CA GLN A 371 -6.36 26.24 34.74
C GLN A 371 -6.16 25.72 36.18
N PRO A 372 -5.14 24.89 36.44
CA PRO A 372 -4.89 24.36 37.78
C PRO A 372 -4.71 25.50 38.80
N LYS A 373 -5.39 25.39 39.93
CA LYS A 373 -5.23 26.34 41.04
C LYS A 373 -3.85 26.18 41.68
N THR A 374 -3.24 27.30 42.02
CA THR A 374 -1.99 27.31 42.80
C THR A 374 -2.27 27.10 44.28
N CYS A 375 -1.26 26.73 45.07
CA CYS A 375 -1.37 26.66 46.52
C CYS A 375 -1.90 27.95 47.15
N GLN A 376 -1.53 29.10 46.60
CA GLN A 376 -1.99 30.40 47.07
C GLN A 376 -3.50 30.59 46.88
N GLN A 377 -4.06 30.05 45.80
CA GLN A 377 -5.49 30.08 45.49
C GLN A 377 -6.28 29.03 46.29
N ILE A 378 -5.68 27.87 46.56
CA ILE A 378 -6.32 26.78 47.32
C ILE A 378 -6.39 27.11 48.82
N LEU A 379 -5.33 27.73 49.36
CA LEU A 379 -5.22 28.08 50.78
C LEU A 379 -5.70 29.51 51.11
N ALA A 380 -6.43 30.15 50.19
CA ALA A 380 -7.00 31.50 50.35
C ALA A 380 -5.98 32.58 50.80
N GLY A 381 -4.71 32.45 50.41
CA GLY A 381 -3.65 33.40 50.77
C GLY A 381 -3.21 33.39 52.23
N SER A 382 -3.62 32.38 53.02
CA SER A 382 -3.16 32.24 54.41
C SER A 382 -1.66 31.88 54.45
N THR A 383 -0.90 32.61 55.26
CA THR A 383 0.56 32.49 55.36
C THR A 383 1.04 31.40 56.33
N ASN A 384 0.13 30.78 57.10
CA ASN A 384 0.50 29.77 58.10
C ASN A 384 -0.24 28.42 57.92
N THR A 385 -0.75 28.18 56.72
CA THR A 385 -1.47 26.95 56.38
C THR A 385 -0.74 26.17 55.30
N CYS A 386 -0.99 24.88 55.26
CA CYS A 386 -0.34 23.91 54.40
C CYS A 386 -1.33 22.79 54.09
N GLY A 387 -0.98 21.87 53.20
CA GLY A 387 -1.81 20.70 52.92
C GLY A 387 -1.17 19.74 51.95
N ARG A 388 -1.66 18.50 51.94
CA ARG A 388 -1.11 17.40 51.15
C ARG A 388 -2.16 16.87 50.18
N ASN A 389 -1.76 16.64 48.93
CA ASN A 389 -2.61 16.16 47.84
C ASN A 389 -3.89 16.99 47.66
N LEU A 390 -3.82 18.32 47.75
CA LEU A 390 -5.00 19.15 47.59
C LEU A 390 -5.45 19.15 46.13
N ASP A 391 -6.75 19.00 45.88
CA ASP A 391 -7.32 19.08 44.53
C ASP A 391 -7.05 20.47 43.93
N ASN A 392 -6.36 20.49 42.79
CA ASN A 392 -6.05 21.72 42.07
C ASN A 392 -7.26 22.26 41.27
N GLY A 393 -8.42 21.61 41.33
CA GLY A 393 -9.65 21.98 40.64
C GLY A 393 -9.69 21.57 39.16
N CYS A 394 -8.65 20.87 38.69
CA CYS A 394 -8.53 20.35 37.33
C CYS A 394 -8.17 18.85 37.32
N GLY A 395 -8.51 18.12 38.40
CA GLY A 395 -8.32 16.67 38.56
C GLY A 395 -6.89 16.22 38.79
N GLY A 396 -5.97 17.16 39.04
CA GLY A 396 -4.66 16.86 39.58
C GLY A 396 -4.58 17.28 41.05
N THR A 397 -3.55 16.83 41.76
CA THR A 397 -3.30 17.25 43.14
C THR A 397 -2.08 18.16 43.22
N VAL A 398 -2.02 18.99 44.26
CA VAL A 398 -0.88 19.84 44.59
C VAL A 398 -0.57 19.76 46.08
N ASP A 399 0.71 19.62 46.41
CA ASP A 399 1.22 19.69 47.77
C ASP A 399 1.62 21.13 48.10
N CYS A 400 1.09 21.65 49.20
CA CYS A 400 1.34 23.01 49.67
C CYS A 400 2.16 22.98 50.95
N ALA A 401 3.47 23.20 50.80
CA ALA A 401 4.42 23.16 51.90
C ALA A 401 4.36 24.42 52.78
N CYS A 402 4.86 24.28 54.01
CA CYS A 402 5.00 25.39 54.93
C CYS A 402 6.06 26.41 54.48
N PRO A 403 5.88 27.72 54.75
CA PRO A 403 6.83 28.76 54.33
C PRO A 403 8.25 28.58 54.88
N GLY A 404 8.37 28.00 56.09
CA GLY A 404 9.66 27.71 56.72
C GLY A 404 10.39 26.48 56.18
N GLY A 405 9.87 25.82 55.13
CA GLY A 405 10.46 24.61 54.55
C GLY A 405 10.57 23.47 55.57
N ALA A 406 11.69 22.74 55.56
CA ALA A 406 11.91 21.55 56.41
C ALA A 406 11.91 21.82 57.93
N THR A 407 11.94 23.08 58.36
CA THR A 407 11.90 23.47 59.79
C THR A 407 10.49 23.54 60.35
N GLN A 408 9.47 23.47 59.49
CA GLN A 408 8.06 23.48 59.86
C GLN A 408 7.37 22.20 59.41
N THR A 409 6.52 21.66 60.27
CA THR A 409 5.68 20.50 59.93
C THR A 409 4.24 20.95 59.73
N CYS A 410 3.57 20.37 58.74
CA CYS A 410 2.17 20.62 58.48
C CYS A 410 1.29 19.72 59.34
N LEU A 411 0.57 20.31 60.29
CA LEU A 411 -0.20 19.56 61.28
C LEU A 411 -1.70 19.85 61.19
N ASP A 412 -2.51 18.83 61.42
CA ASP A 412 -3.94 18.98 61.59
C ASP A 412 -4.28 19.68 62.92
N SER A 413 -5.58 19.91 63.18
CA SER A 413 -6.04 20.51 64.44
C SER A 413 -5.77 19.66 65.69
N GLY A 414 -5.39 18.39 65.52
CA GLY A 414 -5.00 17.47 66.59
C GLY A 414 -3.49 17.38 66.83
N GLY A 415 -2.67 18.07 66.03
CA GLY A 415 -1.20 18.04 66.12
C GLY A 415 -0.55 16.84 65.42
N ALA A 416 -1.30 16.06 64.63
CA ALA A 416 -0.76 14.99 63.80
C ALA A 416 -0.42 15.52 62.39
N ALA A 417 0.42 14.80 61.64
CA ALA A 417 0.70 15.17 60.26
C ALA A 417 -0.58 15.10 59.41
N VAL A 418 -0.86 16.13 58.61
CA VAL A 418 -2.07 16.17 57.77
C VAL A 418 -2.18 14.98 56.84
N SER A 419 -3.39 14.42 56.72
CA SER A 419 -3.67 13.34 55.79
C SER A 419 -3.80 13.88 54.35
N ASN A 420 -3.88 12.98 53.37
CA ASN A 420 -4.18 13.37 51.99
C ASN A 420 -5.54 14.06 51.90
N ASN A 421 -5.63 15.13 51.11
CA ASN A 421 -6.81 15.99 50.92
C ASN A 421 -7.19 16.85 52.14
N GLU A 422 -6.31 16.99 53.13
CA GLU A 422 -6.56 17.83 54.30
C GLU A 422 -5.63 19.04 54.35
N GLN A 423 -6.17 20.15 54.85
CA GLN A 423 -5.42 21.37 55.15
C GLN A 423 -5.01 21.36 56.63
N GLY A 424 -3.84 21.89 56.92
CA GLY A 424 -3.30 22.01 58.27
C GLY A 424 -2.62 23.35 58.52
N THR A 425 -2.07 23.46 59.72
CA THR A 425 -1.35 24.64 60.19
C THR A 425 0.13 24.33 60.29
N CYS A 426 0.97 25.28 59.90
CA CYS A 426 2.41 25.14 60.00
C CYS A 426 2.89 25.35 61.45
N CYS A 427 3.65 24.38 61.96
CA CYS A 427 4.20 24.42 63.32
C CYS A 427 5.72 24.25 63.32
N VAL A 428 6.41 25.08 64.12
CA VAL A 428 7.86 24.99 64.36
C VAL A 428 8.10 24.16 65.61
N ARG A 429 8.75 23.00 65.48
CA ARG A 429 9.05 22.13 66.62
C ARG A 429 10.22 22.68 67.42
N LYS A 430 10.04 22.74 68.75
CA LYS A 430 11.12 23.00 69.71
C LYS A 430 12.06 21.80 69.81
N THR A 431 13.33 22.11 70.01
CA THR A 431 14.44 21.17 70.18
C THR A 431 15.06 21.32 71.56
N CYS A 432 15.97 20.43 71.96
CA CYS A 432 16.67 20.60 73.24
C CYS A 432 17.52 21.88 73.31
N ALA A 433 17.89 22.48 72.17
CA ALA A 433 18.57 23.77 72.14
C ALA A 433 17.67 24.91 72.63
N ASP A 434 16.35 24.75 72.54
CA ASP A 434 15.35 25.71 73.04
C ASP A 434 15.12 25.57 74.57
N TYR A 435 15.81 24.62 75.22
CA TYR A 435 15.83 24.39 76.68
C TYR A 435 17.25 24.52 77.27
N PRO A 436 17.93 25.67 77.12
CA PRO A 436 19.32 25.83 77.52
C PRO A 436 19.52 25.67 79.04
N GLY A 437 20.47 24.81 79.44
CA GLY A 437 20.81 24.55 80.85
C GLY A 437 19.76 23.75 81.63
N GLN A 438 18.73 23.26 80.94
CA GLN A 438 17.64 22.49 81.52
C GLN A 438 17.70 21.03 81.06
N CYS A 439 17.15 20.15 81.87
CA CYS A 439 17.07 18.72 81.59
C CYS A 439 15.73 18.16 82.04
N GLY A 440 15.28 17.04 81.48
CA GLY A 440 14.01 16.44 81.87
C GLY A 440 13.50 15.47 80.82
N THR A 441 12.50 14.67 81.19
CA THR A 441 11.81 13.72 80.32
C THR A 441 10.41 14.24 79.98
N GLY A 442 9.86 13.87 78.82
CA GLY A 442 8.52 14.29 78.41
C GLY A 442 8.38 15.78 78.08
N LEU A 443 9.45 16.47 77.71
CA LEU A 443 9.37 17.88 77.28
C LEU A 443 8.61 18.00 75.96
N SER A 444 7.62 18.90 75.92
CA SER A 444 6.79 19.14 74.73
C SER A 444 7.60 19.84 73.63
N ASP A 445 7.45 19.43 72.38
CA ASP A 445 8.04 20.15 71.24
C ASP A 445 7.23 21.40 70.82
N GLY A 446 6.14 21.72 71.51
CA GLY A 446 5.26 22.85 71.17
C GLY A 446 4.35 22.62 69.96
N CYS A 447 4.38 21.43 69.35
CA CYS A 447 3.62 21.05 68.16
C CYS A 447 2.81 19.75 68.37
N GLY A 448 2.43 19.46 69.63
CA GLY A 448 1.67 18.25 69.98
C GLY A 448 2.50 16.99 70.17
N GLY A 449 3.83 17.07 69.97
CA GLY A 449 4.78 15.98 70.18
C GLY A 449 5.74 16.23 71.35
N LEU A 450 6.70 15.32 71.49
CA LEU A 450 7.82 15.45 72.42
C LEU A 450 9.07 15.91 71.68
N VAL A 451 9.94 16.68 72.35
CA VAL A 451 11.21 17.14 71.80
C VAL A 451 12.02 15.95 71.26
N ALA A 452 12.50 16.03 70.02
CA ALA A 452 13.24 14.95 69.37
C ALA A 452 14.54 14.64 70.12
N SER A 453 14.84 13.34 70.31
CA SER A 453 16.00 12.93 71.09
C SER A 453 17.31 13.17 70.36
N THR A 454 18.25 13.79 71.06
CA THR A 454 19.64 13.94 70.61
C THR A 454 20.52 12.91 71.29
N GLY A 455 21.21 12.06 70.53
CA GLY A 455 22.27 11.18 71.06
C GLY A 455 21.80 9.84 71.66
N GLY A 456 20.76 9.20 71.10
CA GLY A 456 20.35 7.83 71.48
C GLY A 456 19.45 7.72 72.71
N ARG A 457 18.94 8.83 73.22
CA ARG A 457 17.96 8.88 74.32
C ARG A 457 16.51 8.69 73.83
N PRO A 458 15.55 8.30 74.70
CA PRO A 458 14.13 8.31 74.37
C PRO A 458 13.60 9.73 74.05
N ALA A 459 12.52 9.80 73.25
CA ALA A 459 11.91 11.07 72.84
C ALA A 459 11.35 11.87 74.04
N GLY A 460 11.54 13.18 74.02
CA GLY A 460 11.20 14.10 75.12
C GLY A 460 12.26 14.23 76.19
N GLU A 461 13.42 13.57 76.02
CA GLU A 461 14.52 13.64 76.98
C GLU A 461 15.63 14.59 76.52
N CYS A 462 15.68 15.77 77.15
CA CYS A 462 16.85 16.64 77.08
C CYS A 462 17.69 16.34 78.32
N GLY A 463 18.92 15.88 78.12
CA GLY A 463 19.77 15.49 79.23
C GLY A 463 21.02 16.33 79.38
N CYS A 464 21.62 16.21 80.55
CA CYS A 464 22.81 16.93 80.92
C CYS A 464 24.06 16.41 80.20
N ALA A 465 25.14 17.20 80.23
CA ALA A 465 26.44 16.77 79.75
C ALA A 465 26.96 15.56 80.54
N ASN A 466 27.92 14.82 79.97
CA ASN A 466 28.47 13.60 80.57
C ASN A 466 28.94 13.84 82.01
N GLY A 467 28.50 12.98 82.94
CA GLY A 467 28.84 13.06 84.37
C GLY A 467 27.93 13.96 85.21
N GLN A 468 26.84 14.49 84.63
CA GLN A 468 25.86 15.30 85.34
C GLN A 468 24.50 14.60 85.47
N THR A 469 23.88 14.74 86.64
CA THR A 469 22.56 14.22 86.99
C THR A 469 21.53 15.33 86.90
N CYS A 470 20.37 15.04 86.32
CA CYS A 470 19.26 15.98 86.25
C CYS A 470 18.47 16.00 87.57
N ILE A 471 18.37 17.16 88.21
CA ILE A 471 17.65 17.33 89.48
C ILE A 471 16.60 18.43 89.41
N ALA A 472 15.53 18.29 90.19
CA ALA A 472 14.60 19.34 90.52
C ALA A 472 15.05 19.98 91.85
N GLY A 473 15.28 21.30 91.84
CA GLY A 473 15.76 22.06 93.00
C GLY A 473 17.28 22.26 93.05
N THR A 474 17.80 22.75 94.18
CA THR A 474 19.22 23.05 94.39
C THR A 474 19.91 21.98 95.27
N PRO A 475 21.17 21.58 94.99
CA PRO A 475 21.91 20.61 95.82
C PRO A 475 22.05 21.07 97.28
N PRO A 476 22.16 20.17 98.28
CA PRO A 476 22.34 18.71 98.18
C PRO A 476 21.04 17.87 98.31
N ALA A 477 19.86 18.43 98.01
CA ALA A 477 18.56 17.76 98.23
C ALA A 477 17.65 17.75 96.99
N GLY A 478 18.23 17.62 95.79
CA GLY A 478 17.45 17.59 94.55
C GLY A 478 16.81 16.21 94.31
N THR A 479 15.52 16.18 93.94
CA THR A 479 14.83 14.95 93.50
C THR A 479 14.83 14.85 91.97
N THR A 480 14.51 13.69 91.40
CA THR A 480 14.32 13.57 89.94
C THR A 480 13.14 14.45 89.49
N PRO A 481 13.26 15.26 88.43
CA PRO A 481 12.13 16.04 87.92
C PRO A 481 10.97 15.14 87.46
N PRO A 482 9.70 15.50 87.76
CA PRO A 482 8.56 14.81 87.17
C PRO A 482 8.56 14.93 85.64
N PRO A 483 8.03 13.93 84.91
CA PRO A 483 7.85 14.03 83.45
C PRO A 483 7.08 15.29 83.05
N GLY A 484 7.56 15.99 82.02
CA GLY A 484 7.01 17.26 81.53
C GLY A 484 7.55 18.50 82.23
N THR A 485 8.39 18.37 83.27
CA THR A 485 8.98 19.50 84.00
C THR A 485 10.49 19.61 83.73
N ALA A 486 10.95 20.82 83.45
CA ALA A 486 12.37 21.11 83.29
C ALA A 486 13.11 21.19 84.64
N GLY A 487 14.15 20.39 84.83
CA GLY A 487 15.12 20.41 85.92
C GLY A 487 16.46 21.04 85.53
N VAL A 488 17.44 20.95 86.44
CA VAL A 488 18.79 21.54 86.34
C VAL A 488 19.86 20.46 86.41
N CYS A 489 20.95 20.64 85.67
CA CYS A 489 22.06 19.70 85.62
C CYS A 489 23.05 19.90 86.79
N CYS A 490 23.23 18.86 87.61
CA CYS A 490 24.16 18.83 88.75
C CYS A 490 25.32 17.86 88.50
N THR A 491 26.55 18.25 88.83
CA THR A 491 27.76 17.41 88.63
C THR A 491 28.17 16.70 89.92
N GLU A 492 28.42 15.39 89.86
CA GLU A 492 28.93 14.60 90.99
C GLU A 492 30.46 14.78 91.14
N THR A 493 30.91 15.54 92.13
CA THR A 493 32.34 15.86 92.30
C THR A 493 33.13 14.86 93.14
N ASN A 494 32.51 13.82 93.69
CA ASN A 494 33.13 12.88 94.62
C ASN A 494 33.32 11.44 94.09
N CYS A 495 33.12 11.22 92.78
CA CYS A 495 33.36 9.92 92.15
C CYS A 495 34.86 9.66 91.91
N ASN A 496 35.49 8.89 92.81
CA ASN A 496 36.91 8.51 92.76
C ASN A 496 37.12 7.05 92.25
N ALA A 497 36.54 6.68 91.10
CA ALA A 497 36.75 5.35 90.48
C ALA A 497 38.01 5.36 89.57
N ALA A 498 38.88 4.36 89.72
CA ALA A 498 40.08 4.25 88.88
C ALA A 498 39.72 3.88 87.42
N PRO A 499 40.55 4.20 86.42
CA PRO A 499 40.27 3.87 85.02
C PRO A 499 40.11 2.35 84.83
N GLY A 500 38.97 1.91 84.29
CA GLY A 500 38.64 0.51 84.05
C GLY A 500 37.80 -0.17 85.14
N GLU A 501 37.51 0.53 86.25
CA GLU A 501 36.61 0.04 87.30
C GLU A 501 35.20 0.62 87.16
N CYS A 502 34.19 -0.20 87.45
CA CYS A 502 32.81 0.28 87.50
C CYS A 502 31.94 -0.39 88.57
N ASN A 503 30.75 0.18 88.80
CA ASN A 503 29.83 -0.15 89.90
C ASN A 503 30.37 0.16 91.31
N LYS A 504 31.14 1.25 91.47
CA LYS A 504 31.63 1.70 92.79
C LYS A 504 30.60 2.59 93.47
N THR A 505 29.96 2.12 94.53
CA THR A 505 28.94 2.90 95.25
C THR A 505 29.57 4.00 96.12
N VAL A 506 29.14 5.25 95.92
CA VAL A 506 29.43 6.42 96.75
C VAL A 506 28.13 7.14 97.10
N THR A 507 28.14 8.06 98.05
CA THR A 507 26.96 8.91 98.33
C THR A 507 26.95 10.12 97.40
N SER A 508 25.89 10.31 96.61
CA SER A 508 25.75 11.43 95.66
C SER A 508 25.77 12.79 96.35
N VAL A 509 26.56 13.74 95.84
CA VAL A 509 26.53 15.14 96.29
C VAL A 509 25.34 15.92 95.71
N CYS A 510 24.71 15.41 94.66
CA CYS A 510 23.55 16.02 94.02
C CYS A 510 22.20 15.61 94.66
N THR A 511 22.08 14.36 95.11
CA THR A 511 20.80 13.76 95.55
C THR A 511 20.83 13.17 96.96
N GLY A 512 22.01 13.01 97.57
CA GLY A 512 22.17 12.41 98.91
C GLY A 512 21.95 10.88 98.97
N ALA A 513 21.55 10.26 97.86
CA ALA A 513 21.35 8.81 97.74
C ALA A 513 22.66 8.08 97.39
N PRO A 514 22.77 6.77 97.69
CA PRO A 514 23.86 5.96 97.15
C PRO A 514 23.79 5.97 95.61
N THR A 515 24.86 6.42 94.97
CA THR A 515 25.04 6.46 93.52
C THR A 515 26.26 5.61 93.13
N THR A 516 26.20 4.97 91.98
CA THR A 516 27.26 4.10 91.47
C THR A 516 28.13 4.86 90.47
N CYS A 517 29.40 5.01 90.79
CA CYS A 517 30.42 5.57 89.90
C CYS A 517 30.97 4.48 89.00
N SER A 518 31.02 4.76 87.70
CA SER A 518 31.59 3.88 86.69
C SER A 518 32.58 4.67 85.82
N ASN A 519 33.82 4.19 85.70
CA ASN A 519 34.86 4.84 84.93
C ASN A 519 35.40 3.90 83.85
N CYS A 520 34.58 3.65 82.82
CA CYS A 520 34.97 2.83 81.69
C CYS A 520 35.65 3.67 80.59
N PRO A 521 36.73 3.16 79.99
CA PRO A 521 37.40 3.84 78.88
C PRO A 521 36.52 3.91 77.62
N PRO A 522 36.78 4.87 76.70
CA PRO A 522 36.01 5.02 75.46
C PRO A 522 35.97 3.72 74.65
N GLY A 523 34.76 3.28 74.30
CA GLY A 523 34.51 2.03 73.56
C GLY A 523 34.03 0.86 74.42
N GLN A 524 34.06 0.95 75.74
CA GLN A 524 33.46 -0.03 76.66
C GLN A 524 32.37 0.64 77.50
N THR A 525 31.10 0.51 77.13
CA THR A 525 29.99 1.25 77.75
C THR A 525 29.14 0.41 78.71
N VAL A 526 29.39 -0.91 78.79
CA VAL A 526 28.58 -1.85 79.58
C VAL A 526 29.41 -2.44 80.71
N CYS A 527 28.89 -2.43 81.93
CA CYS A 527 29.55 -3.03 83.10
C CYS A 527 28.99 -4.40 83.42
N ASN A 528 29.84 -5.42 83.36
CA ASN A 528 29.49 -6.78 83.75
C ASN A 528 30.24 -7.18 85.03
N GLY A 529 29.51 -7.30 86.13
CA GLY A 529 30.06 -7.46 87.48
C GLY A 529 30.80 -6.20 87.93
N ASN A 530 32.11 -6.15 87.64
CA ASN A 530 33.03 -5.07 88.02
C ASN A 530 33.98 -4.65 86.87
N SER A 531 33.81 -5.21 85.67
CA SER A 531 34.66 -4.95 84.50
C SER A 531 33.87 -4.32 83.37
N CYS A 532 34.50 -3.37 82.67
CA CYS A 532 33.93 -2.71 81.50
C CYS A 532 34.01 -3.61 80.25
N CYS A 533 32.96 -3.63 79.45
CA CYS A 533 32.77 -4.44 78.24
C CYS A 533 32.25 -3.57 77.08
N ALA A 534 32.64 -3.90 75.86
CA ALA A 534 32.20 -3.24 74.64
C ALA A 534 31.00 -3.99 74.04
N PRO A 535 29.84 -3.35 73.82
CA PRO A 535 28.71 -4.02 73.19
C PRO A 535 28.99 -4.33 71.71
N ILE A 536 28.56 -5.51 71.27
CA ILE A 536 28.64 -5.95 69.86
C ILE A 536 27.34 -5.68 69.12
N THR A 537 27.43 -5.35 67.83
CA THR A 537 26.27 -5.19 66.93
C THR A 537 26.12 -6.43 66.04
N CYS A 538 24.90 -6.74 65.63
CA CYS A 538 24.59 -7.89 64.75
C CYS A 538 25.32 -7.90 63.39
N GLY A 539 25.84 -6.76 62.93
CA GLY A 539 26.56 -6.70 61.65
C GLY A 539 25.68 -7.19 60.49
N ASN A 540 26.21 -8.13 59.70
CA ASN A 540 25.49 -8.82 58.62
C ASN A 540 24.88 -10.16 59.06
N GLN A 541 24.86 -10.47 60.34
CA GLN A 541 24.34 -11.73 60.85
C GLN A 541 22.83 -11.63 61.08
N CYS A 542 22.13 -12.71 60.75
CA CYS A 542 20.68 -12.82 60.88
C CYS A 542 20.33 -14.17 61.49
N ASN A 543 19.24 -14.20 62.24
CA ASN A 543 18.72 -15.38 62.94
C ASN A 543 19.72 -16.08 63.88
N VAL A 544 20.62 -15.30 64.49
CA VAL A 544 21.60 -15.78 65.50
C VAL A 544 21.42 -15.04 66.81
N THR A 545 21.78 -15.69 67.91
CA THR A 545 21.86 -15.09 69.24
C THR A 545 23.32 -14.93 69.63
N LEU A 546 23.78 -13.70 69.83
CA LEU A 546 25.14 -13.37 70.26
C LEU A 546 25.16 -13.04 71.76
N ASP A 547 26.21 -13.43 72.48
CA ASP A 547 26.42 -12.96 73.86
C ASP A 547 26.96 -11.52 73.84
N ASN A 548 26.10 -10.57 74.21
CA ASN A 548 26.43 -9.16 74.25
C ASN A 548 26.62 -8.71 75.71
N CYS A 549 27.81 -9.00 76.25
CA CYS A 549 28.20 -8.66 77.62
C CYS A 549 27.21 -9.20 78.70
N GLY A 550 26.76 -10.45 78.56
CA GLY A 550 25.90 -11.13 79.54
C GLY A 550 24.39 -11.06 79.24
N THR A 551 24.00 -10.41 78.13
CA THR A 551 22.62 -10.44 77.64
C THR A 551 22.58 -11.01 76.21
N PRO A 552 21.62 -11.89 75.88
CA PRO A 552 21.49 -12.44 74.54
C PRO A 552 20.97 -11.35 73.57
N LEU A 553 21.75 -11.02 72.55
CA LEU A 553 21.36 -10.15 71.43
C LEU A 553 20.83 -11.03 70.28
N LEU A 554 19.52 -10.98 70.03
CA LEU A 554 18.90 -11.69 68.91
C LEU A 554 18.97 -10.84 67.64
N CYS A 555 19.71 -11.30 66.66
CA CYS A 555 19.79 -10.67 65.34
C CYS A 555 18.61 -11.13 64.49
N GLY A 556 17.68 -10.22 64.19
CA GLY A 556 16.45 -10.49 63.43
C GLY A 556 16.67 -10.61 61.92
N ASP A 557 15.62 -10.33 61.15
CA ASP A 557 15.64 -10.38 59.69
C ASP A 557 16.53 -9.31 59.06
N CYS A 558 17.00 -9.59 57.85
CA CYS A 558 17.86 -8.68 57.10
C CYS A 558 17.12 -7.42 56.67
N ALA A 559 17.73 -6.25 56.89
CA ALA A 559 17.19 -4.97 56.41
C ALA A 559 17.12 -4.90 54.86
N PHE A 560 18.02 -5.62 54.17
CA PHE A 560 18.03 -5.79 52.71
C PHE A 560 18.54 -7.21 52.36
N GLY A 561 17.88 -7.89 51.42
CA GLY A 561 18.26 -9.25 50.98
C GLY A 561 17.65 -10.39 51.81
N THR A 562 18.18 -11.60 51.64
CA THR A 562 17.68 -12.82 52.29
C THR A 562 18.72 -13.40 53.24
N CYS A 563 18.26 -13.89 54.40
CA CYS A 563 19.11 -14.58 55.36
C CYS A 563 19.47 -15.97 54.85
N THR A 564 20.72 -16.18 54.41
CA THR A 564 21.19 -17.45 53.88
C THR A 564 22.39 -17.91 54.69
N GLY A 565 22.24 -18.98 55.47
CA GLY A 565 23.32 -19.49 56.34
C GLY A 565 23.72 -18.50 57.44
N ASN A 566 22.73 -17.88 58.10
CA ASN A 566 22.91 -16.91 59.19
C ASN A 566 23.64 -15.60 58.82
N VAL A 567 23.78 -15.34 57.52
CA VAL A 567 24.36 -14.12 56.96
C VAL A 567 23.36 -13.49 55.99
N CYS A 568 23.19 -12.17 56.08
CA CYS A 568 22.41 -11.41 55.12
C CYS A 568 23.13 -11.33 53.79
N VAL A 569 22.58 -12.01 52.78
CA VAL A 569 23.08 -11.99 51.41
C VAL A 569 22.10 -11.18 50.57
N CYS A 570 22.61 -10.13 49.93
CA CYS A 570 21.87 -9.32 48.97
C CYS A 570 22.60 -9.36 47.63
N THR A 571 21.88 -9.69 46.56
CA THR A 571 22.42 -9.66 45.19
C THR A 571 21.95 -8.34 44.55
N PRO A 572 22.86 -7.39 44.25
CA PRO A 572 22.48 -6.13 43.63
C PRO A 572 21.84 -6.35 42.26
N LEU A 573 20.76 -5.62 41.97
CA LEU A 573 20.16 -5.61 40.63
C LEU A 573 21.16 -5.05 39.63
N THR A 574 21.20 -5.66 38.45
CA THR A 574 21.93 -5.19 37.27
C THR A 574 20.99 -4.45 36.33
N CYS A 575 21.53 -3.68 35.38
CA CYS A 575 20.68 -2.94 34.42
C CYS A 575 19.77 -3.86 33.58
N GLY A 576 20.12 -5.14 33.40
CA GLY A 576 19.29 -6.12 32.70
C GLY A 576 18.06 -6.59 33.48
N ASP A 577 18.02 -6.35 34.80
CA ASP A 577 16.89 -6.73 35.66
C ASP A 577 15.77 -5.67 35.64
N TYR A 578 15.98 -4.54 34.98
CA TYR A 578 15.00 -3.47 34.80
C TYR A 578 14.16 -3.66 33.53
N PRO A 579 12.88 -3.25 33.51
CA PRO A 579 12.05 -3.28 32.30
C PRO A 579 12.67 -2.48 31.15
N PRO A 580 12.51 -2.91 29.88
CA PRO A 580 12.99 -2.18 28.70
C PRO A 580 12.47 -0.73 28.70
N GLY A 581 13.36 0.25 28.50
CA GLY A 581 13.04 1.69 28.55
C GLY A 581 13.37 2.40 29.86
N THR A 582 13.91 1.70 30.87
CA THR A 582 14.26 2.30 32.17
C THR A 582 15.72 2.75 32.21
N CYS A 583 15.97 4.06 32.13
CA CYS A 583 17.31 4.65 32.16
C CYS A 583 17.46 5.70 33.27
N GLY A 584 18.67 5.86 33.83
CA GLY A 584 18.94 6.85 34.87
C GLY A 584 20.23 6.61 35.65
N ASN A 585 20.76 7.67 36.24
CA ASN A 585 22.05 7.66 36.95
C ASN A 585 21.95 7.36 38.46
N ASN A 586 20.74 7.03 38.97
CA ASN A 586 20.47 6.79 40.39
C ASN A 586 19.33 5.76 40.59
N LEU A 587 19.32 4.69 39.81
CA LEU A 587 18.31 3.63 39.96
C LEU A 587 18.58 2.84 41.24
N PRO A 588 17.56 2.41 42.01
CA PRO A 588 17.79 1.67 43.25
C PRO A 588 18.36 0.26 42.98
N ASN A 589 19.53 -0.09 43.51
CA ASN A 589 20.14 -1.40 43.23
C ASN A 589 19.55 -2.58 44.03
N GLY A 590 18.44 -2.36 44.76
CA GLY A 590 17.79 -3.37 45.61
C GLY A 590 18.51 -3.70 46.93
N CYS A 591 19.74 -3.20 47.15
CA CYS A 591 20.58 -3.47 48.31
C CYS A 591 20.99 -2.20 49.07
N GLY A 592 20.17 -1.14 49.00
CA GLY A 592 20.42 0.13 49.69
C GLY A 592 21.43 1.07 49.00
N GLY A 593 21.90 0.73 47.80
CA GLY A 593 22.72 1.60 46.94
C GLY A 593 22.00 2.00 45.65
N THR A 594 22.70 2.75 44.79
CA THR A 594 22.22 3.11 43.46
C THR A 594 23.05 2.44 42.35
N ILE A 595 22.44 2.24 41.18
CA ILE A 595 23.05 1.76 39.94
C ILE A 595 22.78 2.77 38.82
N SER A 596 23.75 2.96 37.94
CA SER A 596 23.69 3.92 36.84
C SER A 596 23.59 3.16 35.51
N CYS A 597 22.44 3.27 34.84
CA CYS A 597 22.15 2.53 33.60
C CYS A 597 22.16 3.43 32.35
N GLY A 598 22.78 4.62 32.44
CA GLY A 598 22.99 5.53 31.32
C GLY A 598 21.80 6.45 30.99
N THR A 599 21.98 7.27 29.95
CA THR A 599 20.95 8.14 29.33
C THR A 599 20.70 7.70 27.88
N PRO A 600 19.47 7.82 27.35
CA PRO A 600 19.16 7.36 25.99
C PRO A 600 20.01 8.09 24.96
N LYS A 601 20.67 7.33 24.09
CA LYS A 601 21.41 7.92 22.97
C LYS A 601 20.43 8.51 21.95
N THR A 602 20.85 9.61 21.34
CA THR A 602 20.09 10.34 20.32
C THR A 602 20.76 10.23 18.96
N CYS A 603 20.11 10.73 17.90
CA CYS A 603 20.74 10.73 16.57
C CYS A 603 22.06 11.52 16.49
N ALA A 604 22.30 12.46 17.40
CA ALA A 604 23.56 13.19 17.48
C ALA A 604 24.73 12.28 17.89
N ASP A 605 24.45 11.18 18.61
CA ASP A 605 25.44 10.21 19.07
C ASP A 605 25.80 9.18 17.98
N PHE A 606 25.09 9.19 16.84
CA PHE A 606 25.29 8.29 15.71
C PHE A 606 25.43 9.05 14.37
N PRO A 607 26.44 9.93 14.23
CA PRO A 607 26.54 10.85 13.09
C PRO A 607 26.71 10.16 11.73
N THR A 608 27.15 8.90 11.70
CA THR A 608 27.41 8.12 10.49
C THR A 608 26.47 6.96 10.28
N ALA A 609 25.62 6.64 11.26
CA ALA A 609 24.68 5.53 11.16
C ALA A 609 23.31 6.03 10.67
N CYS A 610 22.77 5.34 9.67
CA CYS A 610 21.45 5.61 9.12
C CYS A 610 20.37 4.81 9.86
N GLY A 611 19.10 5.23 9.78
CA GLY A 611 17.99 4.44 10.31
C GLY A 611 17.82 4.57 11.83
N ARG A 612 17.12 3.61 12.45
CA ARG A 612 16.89 3.61 13.90
C ARG A 612 18.03 2.88 14.60
N GLN A 613 18.67 3.53 15.56
CA GLN A 613 19.76 2.97 16.34
C GLN A 613 19.25 2.51 17.71
N ASP A 614 19.91 1.52 18.30
CA ASP A 614 19.67 1.14 19.69
C ASP A 614 20.08 2.32 20.59
N ASP A 615 19.13 2.84 21.37
CA ASP A 615 19.39 3.95 22.29
C ASP A 615 20.15 3.53 23.56
N GLN A 616 20.52 2.24 23.65
CA GLN A 616 21.19 1.55 24.75
C GLN A 616 20.38 1.54 26.04
N CYS A 617 19.09 1.84 25.94
CA CYS A 617 18.10 1.82 27.01
C CYS A 617 16.93 0.87 26.68
N GLY A 618 17.08 0.01 25.67
CA GLY A 618 16.04 -0.92 25.22
C GLY A 618 15.00 -0.31 24.28
N GLY A 619 15.21 0.93 23.84
CA GLY A 619 14.42 1.64 22.83
C GLY A 619 15.19 1.86 21.53
N LEU A 620 14.51 2.45 20.54
CA LEU A 620 15.10 2.82 19.26
C LEU A 620 15.08 4.35 19.12
N THR A 621 16.17 4.93 18.63
CA THR A 621 16.22 6.36 18.28
C THR A 621 15.15 6.72 17.23
N ALA A 622 14.90 8.03 17.05
CA ALA A 622 14.28 8.51 15.82
C ALA A 622 15.09 8.04 14.59
N ARG A 623 14.49 8.01 13.39
CA ARG A 623 15.24 7.64 12.17
C ARG A 623 16.32 8.69 11.91
N CYS A 624 17.57 8.30 12.15
CA CYS A 624 18.74 9.14 11.98
C CYS A 624 19.25 9.07 10.54
N ASN A 625 19.81 10.18 10.04
CA ASN A 625 20.60 10.31 8.81
C ASN A 625 20.11 9.49 7.59
N PRO A 626 19.37 10.08 6.64
CA PRO A 626 19.02 9.39 5.41
C PRO A 626 20.27 9.04 4.60
N CYS A 627 20.29 7.87 3.97
CA CYS A 627 21.40 7.49 3.10
C CYS A 627 21.44 8.39 1.85
N PRO A 628 22.63 8.82 1.40
CA PRO A 628 22.76 9.63 0.20
C PRO A 628 22.45 8.81 -1.07
N GLY A 629 21.73 9.41 -2.01
CA GLY A 629 21.35 8.77 -3.28
C GLY A 629 20.32 7.64 -3.12
N ASN A 630 20.35 6.66 -4.03
CA ASN A 630 19.43 5.49 -4.02
C ASN A 630 19.92 4.35 -3.10
N GLN A 631 20.68 4.67 -2.04
CA GLN A 631 21.19 3.67 -1.10
C GLN A 631 20.14 3.30 -0.05
N VAL A 632 20.16 2.05 0.39
CA VAL A 632 19.25 1.50 1.39
C VAL A 632 19.96 1.44 2.73
N CYS A 633 19.27 1.85 3.79
CA CYS A 633 19.80 1.73 5.14
C CYS A 633 19.62 0.30 5.68
N LEU A 634 20.73 -0.38 5.98
CA LEU A 634 20.72 -1.73 6.53
C LEU A 634 20.40 -1.73 8.03
N ALA A 635 19.98 -2.88 8.55
CA ALA A 635 19.69 -3.08 9.98
C ALA A 635 20.88 -2.76 10.91
N GLY A 636 22.12 -2.85 10.40
CA GLY A 636 23.34 -2.46 11.12
C GLY A 636 23.71 -0.97 11.04
N GLY A 637 22.83 -0.12 10.49
CA GLY A 637 23.05 1.33 10.36
C GLY A 637 24.01 1.77 9.25
N GLY A 638 24.48 0.84 8.41
CA GLY A 638 25.28 1.15 7.23
C GLY A 638 24.42 1.43 5.99
N CYS A 639 24.85 2.37 5.15
CA CYS A 639 24.24 2.60 3.85
C CYS A 639 24.80 1.62 2.82
N CYS A 640 23.89 0.97 2.09
CA CYS A 640 24.20 -0.06 1.11
C CYS A 640 23.69 0.37 -0.27
N SER A 641 24.56 0.29 -1.27
CA SER A 641 24.17 0.48 -2.67
C SER A 641 23.64 -0.84 -3.23
N PRO A 642 22.36 -0.95 -3.60
CA PRO A 642 21.82 -2.18 -4.16
C PRO A 642 22.54 -2.54 -5.45
N LYS A 643 22.88 -3.82 -5.60
CA LYS A 643 23.38 -4.38 -6.86
C LYS A 643 22.33 -4.21 -7.95
N THR A 644 22.80 -3.87 -9.14
CA THR A 644 22.02 -3.80 -10.37
C THR A 644 22.16 -5.11 -11.14
N CYS A 645 21.33 -5.34 -12.16
CA CYS A 645 21.48 -6.53 -13.00
C CYS A 645 22.85 -6.62 -13.71
N GLY A 646 23.59 -5.51 -13.86
CA GLY A 646 24.95 -5.51 -14.38
C GLY A 646 25.98 -6.17 -13.44
N ASP A 647 25.66 -6.26 -12.14
CA ASP A 647 26.53 -6.87 -11.13
C ASP A 647 26.38 -8.40 -11.04
N PHE A 648 25.47 -8.99 -11.83
CA PHE A 648 25.22 -10.43 -11.90
C PHE A 648 25.54 -10.99 -13.31
N PRO A 649 26.83 -11.08 -13.69
CA PRO A 649 27.20 -11.52 -15.03
C PRO A 649 26.70 -12.95 -15.29
N ASN A 650 25.97 -13.12 -16.41
CA ASN A 650 25.37 -14.36 -16.89
C ASN A 650 24.29 -14.99 -15.99
N GLN A 651 23.78 -14.28 -14.98
CA GLN A 651 22.66 -14.74 -14.16
C GLN A 651 21.37 -13.99 -14.52
N CYS A 652 20.25 -14.67 -14.33
CA CYS A 652 18.93 -14.17 -14.67
C CYS A 652 17.86 -14.85 -13.83
N GLY A 653 16.64 -14.35 -13.92
CA GLY A 653 15.49 -14.85 -13.17
C GLY A 653 15.07 -13.88 -12.07
N ASN A 654 14.12 -14.34 -11.29
CA ASN A 654 13.49 -13.57 -10.23
C ASN A 654 14.19 -13.84 -8.90
N ASN A 655 14.11 -12.88 -7.99
CA ASN A 655 14.62 -13.01 -6.63
C ASN A 655 16.15 -13.13 -6.48
N LEU A 656 16.94 -12.49 -7.36
CA LEU A 656 18.38 -12.37 -7.12
C LEU A 656 18.61 -11.46 -5.91
N ASP A 657 19.47 -11.85 -4.97
CA ASP A 657 19.78 -11.04 -3.79
C ASP A 657 20.55 -9.79 -4.19
N ASN A 658 19.93 -8.61 -4.04
CA ASN A 658 20.53 -7.34 -4.41
C ASN A 658 21.67 -6.88 -3.48
N GLY A 659 22.03 -7.68 -2.47
CA GLY A 659 23.10 -7.42 -1.52
C GLY A 659 22.74 -6.42 -0.41
N CYS A 660 21.51 -5.87 -0.42
CA CYS A 660 21.01 -4.93 0.59
C CYS A 660 19.71 -5.42 1.26
N GLY A 661 19.46 -6.74 1.24
CA GLY A 661 18.29 -7.37 1.88
C GLY A 661 16.99 -7.29 1.07
N GLY A 662 17.07 -6.85 -0.19
CA GLY A 662 15.97 -6.91 -1.15
C GLY A 662 16.30 -7.85 -2.31
N THR A 663 15.31 -8.08 -3.17
CA THR A 663 15.50 -8.86 -4.38
C THR A 663 15.51 -7.99 -5.63
N ILE A 664 16.16 -8.46 -6.68
CA ILE A 664 16.16 -7.87 -8.02
C ILE A 664 15.82 -8.95 -9.05
N ASP A 665 14.94 -8.62 -9.99
CA ASP A 665 14.55 -9.50 -11.08
C ASP A 665 15.31 -9.08 -12.34
N CYS A 666 16.06 -10.01 -12.94
CA CYS A 666 16.95 -9.71 -14.06
C CYS A 666 16.66 -10.61 -15.26
N ASN A 667 16.50 -9.98 -16.42
CA ASN A 667 16.36 -10.67 -17.70
C ASN A 667 17.66 -10.64 -18.49
N CYS A 668 17.92 -11.70 -19.24
CA CYS A 668 19.04 -11.76 -20.18
C CYS A 668 18.92 -10.64 -21.23
N GLY A 669 19.97 -9.83 -21.36
CA GLY A 669 19.99 -8.59 -22.17
C GLY A 669 19.97 -7.30 -21.35
N SER A 670 19.72 -7.37 -20.05
CA SER A 670 19.86 -6.22 -19.13
C SER A 670 21.34 -6.06 -18.74
N GLY A 671 21.91 -4.85 -18.83
CA GLY A 671 23.26 -4.56 -18.32
C GLY A 671 24.44 -4.93 -19.23
N GLY A 672 24.24 -5.06 -20.56
CA GLY A 672 25.35 -5.21 -21.52
C GLY A 672 25.76 -6.65 -21.86
N LEU A 673 24.94 -7.65 -21.48
CA LEU A 673 25.13 -9.07 -21.81
C LEU A 673 24.45 -9.45 -23.13
N PRO A 674 24.88 -10.55 -23.80
CA PRO A 674 24.25 -11.03 -25.03
C PRO A 674 22.77 -11.39 -24.80
N SER A 675 21.91 -10.98 -25.73
CA SER A 675 20.50 -11.37 -25.75
C SER A 675 20.36 -12.89 -25.71
N GLY A 676 19.58 -13.42 -24.77
CA GLY A 676 19.45 -14.86 -24.55
C GLY A 676 18.22 -15.23 -23.75
N ILE A 677 18.04 -16.52 -23.50
CA ILE A 677 16.95 -17.08 -22.70
C ILE A 677 17.48 -17.43 -21.31
N CYS A 678 16.71 -17.15 -20.27
CA CYS A 678 17.06 -17.57 -18.92
C CYS A 678 16.76 -19.05 -18.71
N VAL A 679 17.78 -19.84 -18.42
CA VAL A 679 17.63 -21.28 -18.13
C VAL A 679 17.66 -21.49 -16.62
N GLY A 680 16.48 -21.74 -16.04
CA GLY A 680 16.27 -21.83 -14.58
C GLY A 680 15.70 -20.55 -13.97
N ASN A 681 15.24 -20.61 -12.70
CA ASN A 681 14.76 -19.44 -11.96
C ASN A 681 15.07 -19.55 -10.45
N PRO A 682 16.08 -18.84 -9.92
CA PRO A 682 17.12 -18.09 -10.64
C PRO A 682 18.04 -19.04 -11.45
N GLY A 683 18.58 -18.54 -12.57
CA GLY A 683 19.24 -19.34 -13.60
C GLY A 683 20.34 -18.61 -14.36
N SER A 684 20.81 -19.22 -15.44
CA SER A 684 21.90 -18.69 -16.28
C SER A 684 21.41 -18.28 -17.66
N CYS A 685 21.98 -17.22 -18.22
CA CYS A 685 21.68 -16.79 -19.58
C CYS A 685 22.30 -17.73 -20.61
N CYS A 686 21.47 -18.35 -21.43
CA CYS A 686 21.87 -19.18 -22.56
C CYS A 686 21.57 -18.46 -23.88
N ALA A 687 22.56 -18.38 -24.77
CA ALA A 687 22.39 -17.89 -26.13
C ALA A 687 22.23 -19.08 -27.08
N GLU A 688 21.14 -19.12 -27.85
CA GLU A 688 20.97 -20.09 -28.93
C GLU A 688 22.02 -19.83 -30.03
N GLY A 689 22.60 -20.90 -30.57
CA GLY A 689 23.55 -20.78 -31.69
C GLY A 689 22.87 -20.30 -32.98
N THR A 690 23.62 -19.70 -33.89
CA THR A 690 23.13 -19.37 -35.23
C THR A 690 22.80 -20.63 -36.03
N CYS A 691 21.50 -20.90 -36.19
CA CYS A 691 20.97 -21.94 -37.08
C CYS A 691 21.50 -21.72 -38.51
N THR A 692 22.20 -22.70 -39.09
CA THR A 692 22.66 -22.66 -40.49
C THR A 692 21.92 -23.71 -41.30
N SER A 693 20.98 -23.27 -42.16
CA SER A 693 20.35 -24.14 -43.16
C SER A 693 21.28 -24.29 -44.37
N PRO A 694 21.58 -25.51 -44.84
CA PRO A 694 22.29 -25.69 -46.11
C PRO A 694 21.51 -25.03 -47.26
N ALA A 695 22.24 -24.42 -48.22
CA ALA A 695 21.63 -23.77 -49.38
C ALA A 695 20.73 -24.76 -50.16
N GLY A 696 19.50 -24.34 -50.48
CA GLY A 696 18.51 -25.17 -51.21
C GLY A 696 17.66 -26.10 -50.33
N LYS A 697 17.81 -26.05 -48.99
CA LYS A 697 16.98 -26.78 -48.03
C LYS A 697 16.10 -25.84 -47.23
N CYS A 698 14.94 -26.33 -46.78
CA CYS A 698 14.06 -25.57 -45.91
C CYS A 698 13.22 -26.47 -45.00
N ASN A 699 12.55 -25.84 -44.03
CA ASN A 699 11.83 -26.51 -42.94
C ASN A 699 12.75 -27.43 -42.09
N GLN A 700 13.99 -26.98 -41.86
CA GLN A 700 14.98 -27.69 -41.07
C GLN A 700 14.83 -27.32 -39.59
N THR A 701 14.88 -28.34 -38.73
CA THR A 701 14.95 -28.16 -37.28
C THR A 701 16.29 -28.68 -36.74
N GLN A 702 16.91 -27.95 -35.82
CA GLN A 702 18.08 -28.41 -35.08
C GLN A 702 17.74 -28.56 -33.58
N PRO A 703 18.41 -29.47 -32.85
CA PRO A 703 18.26 -29.55 -31.40
C PRO A 703 18.69 -28.22 -30.74
N SER A 704 17.84 -27.66 -29.87
CA SER A 704 18.22 -26.50 -29.05
C SER A 704 19.42 -26.86 -28.17
N VAL A 705 20.40 -25.95 -28.12
CA VAL A 705 21.52 -26.04 -27.18
C VAL A 705 21.12 -25.60 -25.76
N CYS A 706 19.98 -24.91 -25.63
CA CYS A 706 19.41 -24.45 -24.36
C CYS A 706 18.26 -25.33 -23.82
N GLY A 707 17.98 -26.48 -24.46
CA GLY A 707 17.05 -27.51 -23.95
C GLY A 707 15.55 -27.25 -24.17
N GLN A 708 15.15 -26.24 -24.94
CA GLN A 708 13.75 -25.82 -25.12
C GLN A 708 13.04 -26.49 -26.32
N GLY A 709 13.48 -27.67 -26.74
CA GLY A 709 12.96 -28.36 -27.92
C GLY A 709 13.61 -27.92 -29.25
N PRO A 710 13.20 -28.48 -30.40
CA PRO A 710 13.87 -28.22 -31.67
C PRO A 710 13.67 -26.78 -32.17
N VAL A 711 14.77 -26.09 -32.51
CA VAL A 711 14.77 -24.74 -33.09
C VAL A 711 14.54 -24.83 -34.59
N SER A 712 13.57 -24.07 -35.12
CA SER A 712 13.30 -23.99 -36.56
C SER A 712 14.25 -23.00 -37.24
N CYS A 713 15.05 -23.47 -38.20
CA CYS A 713 15.97 -22.62 -38.94
C CYS A 713 15.25 -21.83 -40.06
N ALA A 714 15.72 -20.61 -40.34
CA ALA A 714 15.27 -19.86 -41.52
C ALA A 714 15.55 -20.65 -42.82
N SER A 715 14.67 -20.54 -43.82
CA SER A 715 14.77 -21.29 -45.07
C SER A 715 16.01 -20.89 -45.87
N GLY A 716 16.79 -21.86 -46.36
CA GLY A 716 17.91 -21.62 -47.28
C GLY A 716 17.48 -21.41 -48.74
N CYS A 717 16.21 -21.06 -48.99
CA CYS A 717 15.67 -20.81 -50.32
C CYS A 717 15.98 -19.38 -50.75
N THR A 718 16.40 -19.21 -52.00
CA THR A 718 16.65 -17.88 -52.58
C THR A 718 15.35 -17.26 -53.11
N SER A 719 15.37 -15.94 -53.34
CA SER A 719 14.19 -15.20 -53.85
C SER A 719 13.63 -15.85 -55.12
N GLY A 720 12.33 -16.16 -55.11
CA GLY A 720 11.63 -16.84 -56.20
C GLY A 720 11.48 -18.36 -56.04
N GLN A 721 11.98 -18.97 -54.96
CA GLN A 721 11.79 -20.39 -54.64
C GLN A 721 10.74 -20.60 -53.55
N VAL A 722 10.02 -21.72 -53.62
CA VAL A 722 9.04 -22.17 -52.62
C VAL A 722 9.46 -23.50 -52.01
N CYS A 723 9.11 -23.73 -50.75
CA CYS A 723 9.40 -24.98 -50.06
C CYS A 723 8.43 -26.09 -50.47
N VAL A 724 8.96 -27.21 -50.95
CA VAL A 724 8.21 -28.43 -51.21
C VAL A 724 8.87 -29.56 -50.43
N GLY A 725 8.22 -29.98 -49.34
CA GLY A 725 8.84 -30.87 -48.35
C GLY A 725 10.04 -30.18 -47.68
N THR A 726 11.24 -30.77 -47.81
CA THR A 726 12.49 -30.23 -47.25
C THR A 726 13.40 -29.53 -48.29
N ASN A 727 12.92 -29.39 -49.54
CA ASN A 727 13.71 -28.84 -50.64
C ASN A 727 13.09 -27.54 -51.16
N CYS A 728 13.95 -26.61 -51.56
CA CYS A 728 13.56 -25.41 -52.29
C CYS A 728 13.30 -25.73 -53.76
N CYS A 729 12.15 -25.32 -54.27
CA CYS A 729 11.70 -25.57 -55.63
C CYS A 729 11.44 -24.24 -56.33
N THR A 730 11.86 -24.10 -57.59
CA THR A 730 11.59 -22.89 -58.38
C THR A 730 10.35 -23.12 -59.24
N PRO A 731 9.19 -22.51 -58.92
CA PRO A 731 7.97 -22.77 -59.66
C PRO A 731 8.08 -22.14 -61.05
N LYS A 732 7.66 -22.89 -62.06
CA LYS A 732 7.35 -22.29 -63.37
C LYS A 732 6.24 -21.27 -63.13
N LEU A 733 6.30 -20.09 -63.75
CA LEU A 733 5.45 -18.95 -63.37
C LEU A 733 4.15 -18.84 -64.19
N ASN A 734 4.04 -19.56 -65.31
CA ASN A 734 2.87 -19.53 -66.17
C ASN A 734 2.79 -20.77 -67.08
N CYS A 735 1.68 -20.90 -67.81
CA CYS A 735 1.42 -21.99 -68.76
C CYS A 735 2.47 -22.12 -69.87
N ALA A 736 2.96 -21.00 -70.41
CA ALA A 736 3.99 -21.03 -71.44
C ALA A 736 5.31 -21.62 -70.92
N ALA A 737 5.76 -21.21 -69.74
CA ALA A 737 6.95 -21.76 -69.08
C ALA A 737 6.77 -23.25 -68.70
N ALA A 738 5.53 -23.70 -68.50
CA ALA A 738 5.16 -25.10 -68.30
C ALA A 738 5.06 -25.92 -69.60
N GLY A 739 5.26 -25.31 -70.77
CA GLY A 739 5.16 -25.96 -72.07
C GLY A 739 3.76 -25.99 -72.67
N ALA A 740 2.76 -25.45 -71.96
CA ALA A 740 1.35 -25.35 -72.38
C ALA A 740 1.12 -24.06 -73.20
N ASN A 741 1.75 -23.99 -74.38
CA ASN A 741 1.75 -22.78 -75.22
C ASN A 741 0.57 -22.69 -76.21
N GLY A 742 -0.47 -23.51 -76.03
CA GLY A 742 -1.69 -23.50 -76.84
C GLY A 742 -1.53 -23.95 -78.30
N THR A 743 -0.36 -24.44 -78.71
CA THR A 743 -0.14 -25.03 -80.05
C THR A 743 -0.63 -26.48 -80.10
N ALA A 744 -0.88 -27.00 -81.30
CA ALA A 744 -1.24 -28.41 -81.46
C ALA A 744 -0.18 -29.33 -80.83
N GLY A 745 -0.62 -30.27 -79.98
CA GLY A 745 0.27 -31.15 -79.23
C GLY A 745 0.76 -30.60 -77.87
N ALA A 746 0.48 -29.34 -77.53
CA ALA A 746 0.84 -28.79 -76.22
C ALA A 746 -0.09 -29.30 -75.11
N PRO A 747 0.40 -29.49 -73.87
CA PRO A 747 -0.44 -29.84 -72.73
C PRO A 747 -1.43 -28.72 -72.39
N CYS A 748 -2.61 -29.08 -71.90
CA CYS A 748 -3.68 -28.15 -71.51
C CYS A 748 -4.50 -28.73 -70.35
N GLY A 749 -5.35 -27.92 -69.73
CA GLY A 749 -6.02 -28.26 -68.47
C GLY A 749 -5.10 -28.03 -67.28
N GLN A 750 -5.09 -28.96 -66.32
CA GLN A 750 -4.26 -28.86 -65.10
C GLN A 750 -2.79 -29.21 -65.39
N VAL A 751 -1.94 -28.21 -65.57
CA VAL A 751 -0.52 -28.37 -65.88
C VAL A 751 0.32 -27.99 -64.67
N SER A 752 1.14 -28.91 -64.16
CA SER A 752 1.94 -28.66 -62.96
C SER A 752 2.96 -27.54 -63.15
N ASN A 753 3.10 -26.68 -62.14
CA ASN A 753 4.15 -25.67 -62.08
C ASN A 753 5.52 -26.25 -61.68
N GLY A 754 5.60 -27.57 -61.43
CA GLY A 754 6.82 -28.26 -61.02
C GLY A 754 7.12 -28.22 -59.51
N CYS A 755 6.32 -27.49 -58.72
CA CYS A 755 6.51 -27.32 -57.27
C CYS A 755 5.23 -27.61 -56.46
N GLY A 756 4.40 -28.54 -56.95
CA GLY A 756 3.25 -29.07 -56.22
C GLY A 756 1.92 -28.33 -56.41
N THR A 757 1.89 -27.25 -57.18
CA THR A 757 0.63 -26.62 -57.63
C THR A 757 0.45 -26.73 -59.14
N ASN A 758 -0.76 -26.53 -59.62
CA ASN A 758 -1.12 -26.67 -61.04
C ASN A 758 -1.67 -25.35 -61.60
N PHE A 759 -1.35 -25.07 -62.86
CA PHE A 759 -1.95 -24.03 -63.69
C PHE A 759 -3.14 -24.61 -64.46
N ASN A 760 -4.20 -23.82 -64.64
CA ASN A 760 -5.25 -24.17 -65.58
C ASN A 760 -4.95 -23.52 -66.94
N CYS A 761 -4.42 -24.29 -67.88
CA CYS A 761 -3.92 -23.81 -69.17
C CYS A 761 -4.90 -24.10 -70.31
N GLY A 762 -5.25 -23.06 -71.07
CA GLY A 762 -6.10 -23.19 -72.25
C GLY A 762 -5.32 -23.45 -73.55
N CYS A 763 -6.05 -23.77 -74.62
CA CYS A 763 -5.50 -23.99 -75.96
C CYS A 763 -5.60 -22.79 -76.90
N ASN A 764 -5.92 -21.60 -76.37
CA ASN A 764 -6.35 -20.47 -77.18
C ASN A 764 -5.45 -19.24 -76.89
N PHE A 765 -4.29 -19.18 -77.54
CA PHE A 765 -3.32 -18.11 -77.34
C PHE A 765 -3.08 -17.22 -78.57
N THR A 766 -3.67 -17.52 -79.72
CA THR A 766 -3.64 -16.64 -80.90
C THR A 766 -4.97 -16.66 -81.65
N ALA A 767 -5.40 -15.50 -82.14
CA ALA A 767 -6.71 -15.28 -82.76
C ALA A 767 -6.97 -16.10 -84.04
N THR A 768 -5.99 -16.86 -84.54
CA THR A 768 -6.05 -17.59 -85.82
C THR A 768 -6.13 -19.11 -85.69
N ASN A 769 -5.86 -19.70 -84.52
CA ASN A 769 -5.95 -21.15 -84.28
C ASN A 769 -6.77 -21.48 -83.03
N GLN A 770 -8.06 -21.75 -83.21
CA GLN A 770 -8.93 -22.24 -82.14
C GLN A 770 -8.78 -23.75 -81.99
N LEU A 771 -7.92 -24.18 -81.07
CA LEU A 771 -7.78 -25.58 -80.68
C LEU A 771 -8.56 -25.86 -79.40
N THR A 772 -9.07 -27.08 -79.26
CA THR A 772 -9.79 -27.51 -78.06
C THR A 772 -8.91 -28.44 -77.23
N CYS A 773 -8.93 -28.27 -75.90
CA CYS A 773 -8.22 -29.18 -75.01
C CYS A 773 -8.89 -30.56 -75.06
N GLY A 774 -8.17 -31.58 -75.51
CA GLY A 774 -8.74 -32.92 -75.77
C GLY A 774 -9.33 -33.11 -77.17
N GLY A 775 -9.37 -32.08 -78.03
CA GLY A 775 -10.08 -32.13 -79.32
C GLY A 775 -9.47 -33.07 -80.37
N GLY A 776 -8.21 -33.50 -80.18
CA GLY A 776 -7.55 -34.51 -81.03
C GLY A 776 -7.76 -35.97 -80.58
N GLY A 777 -8.60 -36.22 -79.57
CA GLY A 777 -8.83 -37.55 -78.99
C GLY A 777 -7.84 -37.96 -77.89
N THR A 778 -6.83 -37.14 -77.59
CA THR A 778 -5.93 -37.31 -76.44
C THR A 778 -6.25 -36.29 -75.36
N ALA A 779 -6.68 -36.74 -74.18
CA ALA A 779 -7.02 -35.87 -73.06
C ALA A 779 -5.85 -34.97 -72.64
N ASN A 780 -6.15 -33.75 -72.19
CA ASN A 780 -5.16 -32.77 -71.72
C ASN A 780 -4.10 -32.34 -72.76
N VAL A 781 -4.41 -32.49 -74.05
CA VAL A 781 -3.56 -32.03 -75.15
C VAL A 781 -4.37 -31.18 -76.13
N CYS A 782 -3.81 -30.04 -76.56
CA CYS A 782 -4.46 -29.16 -77.53
C CYS A 782 -4.52 -29.80 -78.91
N GLY A 783 -5.74 -29.92 -79.48
CA GLY A 783 -5.94 -30.48 -80.81
C GLY A 783 -7.29 -30.11 -81.44
N CYS A 784 -7.35 -30.23 -82.76
CA CYS A 784 -8.51 -30.03 -83.64
C CYS A 784 -9.08 -28.59 -83.71
N LYS A 785 -9.41 -28.12 -84.92
CA LYS A 785 -10.16 -26.88 -85.18
C LYS A 785 -11.58 -27.26 -85.62
N PRO A 786 -12.65 -26.89 -84.88
CA PRO A 786 -14.02 -27.25 -85.24
C PRO A 786 -14.36 -26.81 -86.66
N LYS A 787 -14.88 -27.72 -87.47
CA LYS A 787 -15.43 -27.34 -88.79
C LYS A 787 -16.72 -26.55 -88.60
N ALA A 788 -16.92 -25.51 -89.40
CA ALA A 788 -18.14 -24.73 -89.44
C ALA A 788 -19.09 -25.25 -90.54
N CYS A 789 -20.34 -24.78 -90.54
CA CYS A 789 -21.32 -25.15 -91.57
C CYS A 789 -20.85 -24.85 -93.01
N THR A 790 -20.02 -23.81 -93.19
CA THR A 790 -19.40 -23.46 -94.48
C THR A 790 -18.46 -24.52 -95.00
N ASP A 791 -17.91 -25.38 -94.13
CA ASP A 791 -17.03 -26.49 -94.51
C ASP A 791 -17.83 -27.73 -94.99
N PHE A 792 -19.17 -27.66 -94.96
CA PHE A 792 -20.10 -28.71 -95.39
C PHE A 792 -21.17 -28.14 -96.36
N PRO A 793 -20.80 -27.67 -97.56
CA PRO A 793 -21.72 -27.04 -98.49
C PRO A 793 -22.87 -28.00 -98.88
N GLY A 794 -24.11 -27.53 -98.72
CA GLY A 794 -25.34 -28.27 -99.02
C GLY A 794 -25.90 -29.11 -97.86
N PHE A 795 -25.29 -29.09 -96.67
CA PHE A 795 -25.79 -29.83 -95.51
C PHE A 795 -26.73 -28.99 -94.64
N VAL A 796 -27.95 -29.50 -94.40
CA VAL A 796 -28.92 -28.94 -93.44
C VAL A 796 -29.22 -30.00 -92.38
N GLY A 797 -29.04 -29.65 -91.10
CA GLY A 797 -29.18 -30.56 -89.96
C GLY A 797 -28.02 -30.47 -88.96
N THR A 798 -27.97 -31.40 -88.00
CA THR A 798 -26.91 -31.47 -86.98
C THR A 798 -25.86 -32.52 -87.35
N ARG A 799 -24.57 -32.18 -87.27
CA ARG A 799 -23.43 -33.06 -87.55
C ARG A 799 -22.32 -32.84 -86.53
N SER A 800 -21.46 -33.84 -86.32
CA SER A 800 -20.23 -33.62 -85.56
C SER A 800 -19.33 -32.59 -86.25
N ASP A 801 -18.73 -31.71 -85.46
CA ASP A 801 -17.72 -30.74 -85.91
C ASP A 801 -16.33 -31.36 -86.16
N LEU A 802 -16.24 -32.70 -86.00
CA LEU A 802 -15.04 -33.54 -86.05
C LEU A 802 -13.99 -33.25 -84.96
N CYS A 803 -14.34 -32.47 -83.95
CA CYS A 803 -13.50 -32.12 -82.79
C CYS A 803 -14.19 -32.45 -81.44
N GLY A 804 -15.23 -33.29 -81.46
CA GLY A 804 -15.97 -33.74 -80.28
C GLY A 804 -17.23 -32.93 -79.94
N GLY A 805 -17.50 -31.85 -80.69
CA GLY A 805 -18.74 -31.07 -80.63
C GLY A 805 -19.72 -31.42 -81.75
N THR A 806 -20.88 -30.76 -81.73
CA THR A 806 -21.88 -30.84 -82.81
C THR A 806 -22.20 -29.45 -83.34
N ILE A 807 -22.31 -29.33 -84.66
CA ILE A 807 -22.75 -28.13 -85.37
C ILE A 807 -24.13 -28.37 -85.97
N THR A 808 -25.01 -27.37 -85.91
CA THR A 808 -26.32 -27.41 -86.56
C THR A 808 -26.37 -26.34 -87.65
N CYS A 809 -26.64 -26.76 -88.87
CA CYS A 809 -26.63 -25.91 -90.06
C CYS A 809 -28.06 -25.72 -90.56
N SER A 810 -28.53 -24.48 -90.61
CA SER A 810 -29.76 -24.05 -91.28
C SER A 810 -29.37 -23.43 -92.62
N GLY A 811 -29.91 -23.99 -93.72
CA GLY A 811 -29.46 -23.76 -95.10
C GLY A 811 -29.48 -22.33 -95.60
#